data_AF-A0A653ZRU7-F1
#
_entry.id   AF-A0A653ZRU7-F1
#
_cell.length_a   1.000
_cell.length_b   1.000
_cell.length_c   1.000
_cell.angle_alpha   90.00
_cell.angle_beta   90.00
_cell.angle_gamma   90.00
#
_symmetry.space_group_name_H-M   'P 1'
#
loop_
_entity.id
_entity.type
_entity.pdbx_description
1 polymer ?
#
loop_
_entity_poly.entity_id
_entity_poly.type
_entity_poly.pdbx_seq_one_letter_code
_entity_poly.pdbx_strand_id
1 'polypeptide(L)'
;MAFQNAEAIQKLYVAFFNRPADYYGLQYWDSVVTAANGNTAAVAAEFSKSKEYTDTFAGMNTRQIINTVYKNLFGRSADEAGLEYWFGEVNAGRVTISNAVTSIAAGAQNADKIAYASKVTAATAFTNALDTTDERLGYAGEKANAVAKLFVAGVTDAATLATAVTPANLDATVNQSIGAGATATTYQLAKGLDNITGTSGNDVIVGSIDTSTGGTELNTLSSIDLINGGAGVDTLKIAHAQGDVTLGSLTNVEVVEITSAAATADGGLVVNSTSVAGVTDLNIVRAAGVVQATAAASTNVGVSLKDVAGISSISVIGGKNVNVAVTDAVSAINVGAGTALDPVGAVTISATGAAAVNNVATTTMGAITVGGGTTINVTQKATVNAAAIVADGTTEKVVQGAVNITASAATTDVVVKADAQISAQSRAAVAGATEVATVKFTALEEGESVTVGGLTFTAAKDLTAAQVAQAFANLSDEAPIPTDANGDDATGDTNGSSVASNGIFSGSLVEGWHSGATSGDTVTFTAWEDTDMADDLESSAEATVTTVTQGVDAVSALNRLGIDTNTVTIAGGAALKTVTVDGYKASTGTAGITGTSNTALTSVTLANGGTSSTANSGSFEIDSVATNSLALNLTAVVGTVSIGAGAKTLNASVTTSSSVTTTIASADTETLNVTGSGNVAGTTASGLAKATAISTSGMTGGTATFTIADGTATSFTGGAASDRVTVSDASVAITKAISLGAGNDRLVLSGNVVVPTATLSGGEGTDQIRMNGASAAALSLNGDFAAKIDGFERLYITDNVTAATTVNMANMDGITYVISNNSTGTAAAATKATFTVNLAGSTKLTGNEDSLSFNGATLSPTTDITTANALALALAGLEYDDWEVTSVSGSTITFTAIDAGTGTSVPTGTVFTKADTDADSVIVQSISASTAGTDTGDTAPALTIDKMVNDGTLELVALGDGVIVKMADATGTSDSFNIVTTLAAADIDFGNVVVAGVETIKINATDGSPTDSSGNVTNTGILELSADKATTVTISGNSHIDLTLGSVTKSVATINASALTGDLTFAASGADGVVAVTVTGGAGNDTLSASVGEFAKADVINGGAGNDVIYAGSNGAKLTGGAGDDIFVVSAAGADLGNKEGNTYSEITDFSAGDLLQLQAFNGTDTADVSVFGKLTATLNETTATFSNFVDAAIKQAGAGEAVWFNYKGDLYVVVDSDGSTDTFENGTDLIVKLTGVNGDNLTFNSDFGTAGLV
;
A
#
# COMPACT_ATOMS: atom_id res chain seq x y z
N MET A 1 -0.13 77.66 -20.32
CA MET A 1 -1.32 77.61 -21.21
C MET A 1 -1.74 76.14 -21.27
N ALA A 2 -3.00 75.82 -21.03
CA ALA A 2 -3.48 74.44 -21.13
C ALA A 2 -3.54 74.01 -22.60
N PHE A 3 -2.99 72.84 -22.93
CA PHE A 3 -3.08 72.25 -24.27
C PHE A 3 -4.53 71.84 -24.55
N GLN A 4 -5.10 72.28 -25.69
CA GLN A 4 -6.54 72.11 -25.96
C GLN A 4 -6.94 70.65 -26.21
N ASN A 5 -6.01 69.83 -26.72
CA ASN A 5 -6.26 68.44 -27.11
C ASN A 5 -5.43 67.44 -26.29
N ALA A 6 -4.98 67.83 -25.07
CA ALA A 6 -4.08 67.04 -24.24
C ALA A 6 -4.53 65.59 -24.05
N GLU A 7 -5.77 65.39 -23.61
CA GLU A 7 -6.32 64.06 -23.32
C GLU A 7 -6.37 63.18 -24.58
N ALA A 8 -6.73 63.77 -25.74
CA ALA A 8 -6.83 63.04 -27.00
C ALA A 8 -5.46 62.57 -27.50
N ILE A 9 -4.40 63.32 -27.23
CA ILE A 9 -3.03 62.95 -27.57
C ILE A 9 -2.48 61.92 -26.58
N GLN A 10 -2.74 62.07 -25.29
CA GLN A 10 -2.37 61.08 -24.27
C GLN A 10 -3.00 59.71 -24.54
N LYS A 11 -4.26 59.69 -24.99
CA LYS A 11 -4.93 58.46 -25.47
C LYS A 11 -4.13 57.72 -26.53
N LEU A 12 -3.49 58.43 -27.46
CA LEU A 12 -2.64 57.82 -28.48
C LEU A 12 -1.30 57.33 -27.91
N TYR A 13 -0.63 58.12 -27.05
CA TYR A 13 0.63 57.71 -26.43
C TYR A 13 0.45 56.45 -25.54
N VAL A 14 -0.63 56.37 -24.77
CA VAL A 14 -0.98 55.16 -24.00
C VAL A 14 -1.26 53.99 -24.95
N ALA A 15 -2.06 54.18 -26.00
CA ALA A 15 -2.44 53.09 -26.90
C ALA A 15 -1.25 52.51 -27.67
N PHE A 16 -0.37 53.37 -28.20
CA PHE A 16 0.75 52.94 -29.04
C PHE A 16 1.99 52.56 -28.23
N PHE A 17 2.29 53.28 -27.16
CA PHE A 17 3.59 53.19 -26.48
C PHE A 17 3.49 52.89 -24.98
N ASN A 18 2.28 52.81 -24.42
CA ASN A 18 2.03 52.61 -22.99
C ASN A 18 2.82 53.59 -22.12
N ARG A 19 2.91 54.87 -22.52
CA ARG A 19 3.59 55.91 -21.75
C ARG A 19 2.88 57.26 -21.85
N PRO A 20 3.21 58.22 -20.98
CA PRO A 20 2.84 59.61 -21.12
C PRO A 20 3.54 60.28 -22.30
N ALA A 21 2.92 61.29 -22.88
CA ALA A 21 3.58 62.19 -23.83
C ALA A 21 4.68 62.99 -23.11
N ASP A 22 5.80 63.24 -23.78
CA ASP A 22 6.75 64.25 -23.29
C ASP A 22 6.20 65.66 -23.54
N TYR A 23 6.66 66.65 -22.77
CA TYR A 23 6.06 67.99 -22.81
C TYR A 23 6.13 68.64 -24.21
N TYR A 24 7.28 68.56 -24.87
CA TYR A 24 7.48 69.15 -26.19
C TYR A 24 6.79 68.35 -27.29
N GLY A 25 6.73 67.02 -27.16
CA GLY A 25 5.92 66.12 -27.99
C GLY A 25 4.45 66.45 -27.89
N LEU A 26 3.89 66.59 -26.67
CA LEU A 26 2.50 66.97 -26.45
C LEU A 26 2.20 68.35 -27.06
N GLN A 27 3.09 69.33 -26.88
CA GLN A 27 2.97 70.65 -27.48
C GLN A 27 2.96 70.59 -29.02
N TYR A 28 3.87 69.82 -29.61
CA TYR A 28 3.93 69.65 -31.05
C TYR A 28 2.65 69.01 -31.58
N TRP A 29 2.23 67.89 -31.00
CA TRP A 29 1.02 67.19 -31.44
C TRP A 29 -0.26 67.98 -31.18
N ASP A 30 -0.34 68.80 -30.13
CA ASP A 30 -1.47 69.70 -29.87
C ASP A 30 -1.62 70.75 -30.99
N SER A 31 -0.49 71.28 -31.49
CA SER A 31 -0.50 72.18 -32.65
C SER A 31 -0.97 71.49 -33.93
N VAL A 32 -0.56 70.22 -34.15
CA VAL A 32 -0.96 69.41 -35.30
C VAL A 32 -2.46 69.09 -35.25
N VAL A 33 -2.97 68.66 -34.09
CA VAL A 33 -4.39 68.33 -33.91
C VAL A 33 -5.27 69.57 -34.00
N THR A 34 -4.83 70.71 -33.44
CA THR A 34 -5.55 71.98 -33.55
C THR A 34 -5.64 72.46 -34.99
N ALA A 35 -4.54 72.39 -35.75
CA ALA A 35 -4.53 72.71 -37.18
C ALA A 35 -5.42 71.78 -38.01
N ALA A 36 -5.67 70.56 -37.52
CA ALA A 36 -6.57 69.57 -38.11
C ALA A 36 -8.00 69.60 -37.53
N ASN A 37 -8.42 70.70 -36.88
CA ASN A 37 -9.74 70.87 -36.26
C ASN A 37 -10.12 69.76 -35.26
N GLY A 38 -9.16 69.29 -34.45
CA GLY A 38 -9.39 68.25 -33.44
C GLY A 38 -9.21 66.81 -33.94
N ASN A 39 -8.83 66.60 -35.20
CA ASN A 39 -8.66 65.26 -35.77
C ASN A 39 -7.30 64.63 -35.39
N THR A 40 -7.31 63.53 -34.65
CA THR A 40 -6.12 62.81 -34.19
C THR A 40 -5.59 61.74 -35.16
N ALA A 41 -6.30 61.45 -36.25
CA ALA A 41 -5.91 60.41 -37.21
C ALA A 41 -4.54 60.67 -37.86
N ALA A 42 -4.18 61.94 -38.08
CA ALA A 42 -2.88 62.33 -38.61
C ALA A 42 -1.73 62.01 -37.62
N VAL A 43 -1.98 62.15 -36.31
CA VAL A 43 -0.99 61.84 -35.27
C VAL A 43 -0.74 60.34 -35.17
N ALA A 44 -1.81 59.54 -35.17
CA ALA A 44 -1.71 58.07 -35.15
C ALA A 44 -0.95 57.51 -36.37
N ALA A 45 -1.12 58.12 -37.55
CA ALA A 45 -0.38 57.73 -38.77
C ALA A 45 1.12 58.07 -38.69
N GLU A 46 1.48 59.20 -38.07
CA GLU A 46 2.89 59.57 -37.88
C GLU A 46 3.56 58.75 -36.77
N PHE A 47 2.83 58.35 -35.71
CA PHE A 47 3.35 57.45 -34.69
C PHE A 47 3.83 56.12 -35.28
N SER A 48 3.09 55.54 -36.23
CA SER A 48 3.50 54.30 -36.90
C SER A 48 4.77 54.41 -37.76
N LYS A 49 5.29 55.61 -37.98
CA LYS A 49 6.55 55.87 -38.70
C LYS A 49 7.71 56.24 -37.77
N SER A 50 7.43 56.41 -36.47
CA SER A 50 8.45 56.84 -35.51
C SER A 50 9.44 55.71 -35.21
N LYS A 51 10.68 56.09 -34.87
CA LYS A 51 11.69 55.14 -34.39
C LYS A 51 11.18 54.35 -33.18
N GLU A 52 10.46 55.00 -32.27
CA GLU A 52 9.89 54.34 -31.09
C GLU A 52 8.87 53.26 -31.45
N TYR A 53 8.06 53.47 -32.50
CA TYR A 53 7.13 52.44 -32.99
C TYR A 53 7.88 51.28 -33.65
N THR A 54 8.87 51.56 -34.49
CA THR A 54 9.68 50.51 -35.12
C THR A 54 10.44 49.69 -34.09
N ASP A 55 10.95 50.31 -33.01
CA ASP A 55 11.65 49.61 -31.93
C ASP A 55 10.68 48.80 -31.05
N THR A 56 9.51 49.36 -30.73
CA THR A 56 8.49 48.70 -29.87
C THR A 56 7.93 47.43 -30.52
N PHE A 57 7.78 47.42 -31.84
CA PHE A 57 7.18 46.30 -32.58
C PHE A 57 8.18 45.54 -33.47
N ALA A 58 9.48 45.81 -33.33
CA ALA A 58 10.53 45.12 -34.07
C ALA A 58 10.46 43.60 -33.88
N GLY A 59 10.48 42.84 -34.98
CA GLY A 59 10.48 41.37 -34.94
C GLY A 59 9.17 40.73 -34.49
N MET A 60 8.13 41.50 -34.15
CA MET A 60 6.82 40.97 -33.76
C MET A 60 5.95 40.68 -34.99
N ASN A 61 5.22 39.56 -34.95
CA ASN A 61 4.16 39.28 -35.91
C ASN A 61 2.86 40.01 -35.54
N THR A 62 1.90 40.08 -36.47
CA THR A 62 0.65 40.81 -36.29
C THR A 62 -0.13 40.43 -35.01
N ARG A 63 -0.12 39.16 -34.60
CA ARG A 63 -0.80 38.71 -33.37
C ARG A 63 -0.10 39.24 -32.12
N GLN A 64 1.23 39.20 -32.10
CA GLN A 64 2.03 39.75 -31.01
C GLN A 64 1.85 41.26 -30.88
N ILE A 65 1.73 41.98 -32.01
CA ILE A 65 1.45 43.42 -32.03
C ILE A 65 0.06 43.70 -31.42
N ILE A 66 -0.99 43.01 -31.88
CA ILE A 66 -2.35 43.18 -31.34
C ILE A 66 -2.39 42.87 -29.84
N ASN A 67 -1.74 41.78 -29.41
CA ASN A 67 -1.70 41.44 -28.00
C ASN A 67 -0.95 42.50 -27.15
N THR A 68 0.09 43.11 -27.71
CA THR A 68 0.82 44.22 -27.05
C THR A 68 -0.07 45.45 -26.92
N VAL A 69 -0.90 45.75 -27.92
CA VAL A 69 -1.89 46.84 -27.86
C VAL A 69 -2.92 46.61 -26.76
N TYR A 70 -3.39 45.37 -26.56
CA TYR A 70 -4.28 45.01 -25.44
C TYR A 70 -3.59 45.22 -24.08
N LYS A 71 -2.32 44.85 -23.95
CA LYS A 71 -1.55 45.09 -22.72
C LYS A 71 -1.35 46.59 -22.45
N ASN A 72 -1.05 47.36 -23.49
CA ASN A 72 -0.91 48.81 -23.40
C ASN A 72 -2.21 49.47 -22.91
N LEU A 73 -3.34 49.12 -23.54
CA LEU A 73 -4.64 49.73 -23.25
C LEU A 73 -5.26 49.24 -21.93
N PHE A 74 -5.23 47.93 -21.67
CA PHE A 74 -6.07 47.28 -20.64
C PHE A 74 -5.27 46.55 -19.55
N GLY A 75 -3.94 46.42 -19.70
CA GLY A 75 -3.11 45.70 -18.71
C GLY A 75 -3.23 44.18 -18.75
N ARG A 76 -3.93 43.62 -19.75
CA ARG A 76 -4.12 42.18 -19.96
C ARG A 76 -3.85 41.78 -21.41
N SER A 77 -3.64 40.50 -21.65
CA SER A 77 -3.60 39.95 -23.01
C SER A 77 -5.01 39.98 -23.66
N ALA A 78 -5.04 39.99 -24.99
CA ALA A 78 -6.26 39.78 -25.76
C ALA A 78 -6.81 38.36 -25.50
N ASP A 79 -8.15 38.23 -25.42
CA ASP A 79 -8.79 36.91 -25.51
C ASP A 79 -8.64 36.35 -26.93
N GLU A 80 -8.75 35.04 -27.06
CA GLU A 80 -8.48 34.35 -28.32
C GLU A 80 -9.38 34.84 -29.46
N ALA A 81 -10.68 35.03 -29.21
CA ALA A 81 -11.63 35.49 -30.21
C ALA A 81 -11.35 36.93 -30.68
N GLY A 82 -11.06 37.84 -29.76
CA GLY A 82 -10.67 39.21 -30.07
C GLY A 82 -9.35 39.28 -30.84
N LEU A 83 -8.35 38.49 -30.43
CA LEU A 83 -7.05 38.40 -31.10
C LEU A 83 -7.18 37.94 -32.56
N GLU A 84 -7.98 36.90 -32.80
CA GLU A 84 -8.23 36.36 -34.15
C GLU A 84 -8.96 37.35 -35.05
N TYR A 85 -9.98 38.05 -34.52
CA TYR A 85 -10.74 39.04 -35.29
C TYR A 85 -9.83 40.17 -35.80
N TRP A 86 -9.08 40.81 -34.90
CA TRP A 86 -8.19 41.92 -35.27
C TRP A 86 -7.03 41.46 -36.14
N PHE A 87 -6.52 40.24 -35.91
CA PHE A 87 -5.49 39.65 -36.76
C PHE A 87 -6.03 39.47 -38.19
N GLY A 88 -7.25 38.95 -38.34
CA GLY A 88 -7.91 38.75 -39.63
C GLY A 88 -8.10 40.06 -40.40
N GLU A 89 -8.56 41.13 -39.73
CA GLU A 89 -8.77 42.43 -40.36
C GLU A 89 -7.47 43.10 -40.81
N VAL A 90 -6.41 43.00 -39.99
CA VAL A 90 -5.09 43.55 -40.33
C VAL A 90 -4.41 42.73 -41.42
N ASN A 91 -4.44 41.39 -41.33
CA ASN A 91 -3.82 40.50 -42.30
C ASN A 91 -4.51 40.56 -43.68
N ALA A 92 -5.82 40.79 -43.70
CA ALA A 92 -6.57 41.03 -44.94
C ALA A 92 -6.35 42.43 -45.54
N GLY A 93 -5.56 43.30 -44.88
CA GLY A 93 -5.31 44.68 -45.32
C GLY A 93 -6.53 45.58 -45.24
N ARG A 94 -7.62 45.16 -44.59
CA ARG A 94 -8.86 45.95 -44.45
C ARG A 94 -8.71 47.09 -43.46
N VAL A 95 -7.86 46.91 -42.45
CA VAL A 95 -7.43 47.96 -41.52
C VAL A 95 -5.92 47.93 -41.38
N THR A 96 -5.31 49.11 -41.22
CA THR A 96 -3.90 49.19 -40.81
C THR A 96 -3.76 48.91 -39.31
N ILE A 97 -2.56 48.58 -38.84
CA ILE A 97 -2.30 48.43 -37.40
C ILE A 97 -2.70 49.72 -36.64
N SER A 98 -2.41 50.90 -37.20
CA SER A 98 -2.80 52.18 -36.59
C SER A 98 -4.31 52.37 -36.48
N ASN A 99 -5.08 51.88 -37.47
CA ASN A 99 -6.54 51.87 -37.40
C ASN A 99 -7.06 50.83 -36.39
N ALA A 100 -6.41 49.67 -36.28
CA ALA A 100 -6.77 48.65 -35.30
C ALA A 100 -6.57 49.15 -33.86
N VAL A 101 -5.44 49.80 -33.56
CA VAL A 101 -5.14 50.36 -32.22
C VAL A 101 -6.25 51.31 -31.75
N THR A 102 -6.63 52.27 -32.60
CA THR A 102 -7.65 53.27 -32.28
C THR A 102 -9.06 52.67 -32.21
N SER A 103 -9.35 51.64 -33.00
CA SER A 103 -10.65 50.94 -32.97
C SER A 103 -10.80 50.01 -31.76
N ILE A 104 -9.73 49.32 -31.34
CA ILE A 104 -9.69 48.51 -30.11
C ILE A 104 -9.91 49.41 -28.90
N ALA A 105 -9.22 50.55 -28.82
CA ALA A 105 -9.40 51.52 -27.75
C ALA A 105 -10.83 52.07 -27.69
N ALA A 106 -11.43 52.39 -28.84
CA ALA A 106 -12.82 52.87 -28.91
C ALA A 106 -13.86 51.81 -28.53
N GLY A 107 -13.54 50.52 -28.72
CA GLY A 107 -14.40 49.38 -28.38
C GLY A 107 -14.36 48.95 -26.90
N ALA A 108 -13.55 49.59 -26.06
CA ALA A 108 -13.38 49.21 -24.66
C ALA A 108 -14.67 49.34 -23.83
N GLN A 109 -14.95 48.33 -23.00
CA GLN A 109 -16.14 48.28 -22.13
C GLN A 109 -15.77 47.84 -20.70
N ASN A 110 -16.63 48.10 -19.72
CA ASN A 110 -16.50 47.61 -18.33
C ASN A 110 -15.08 47.85 -17.74
N ALA A 111 -14.43 46.78 -17.26
CA ALA A 111 -13.09 46.83 -16.66
C ALA A 111 -12.03 47.39 -17.64
N ASP A 112 -12.09 47.05 -18.93
CA ASP A 112 -11.15 47.57 -19.94
C ASP A 112 -11.31 49.08 -20.14
N LYS A 113 -12.55 49.57 -20.09
CA LYS A 113 -12.83 51.02 -20.16
C LYS A 113 -12.29 51.76 -18.93
N ILE A 114 -12.39 51.14 -17.75
CA ILE A 114 -11.85 51.70 -16.50
C ILE A 114 -10.32 51.70 -16.55
N ALA A 115 -9.69 50.57 -16.90
CA ALA A 115 -8.24 50.44 -17.03
C ALA A 115 -7.66 51.49 -17.98
N TYR A 116 -8.23 51.60 -19.19
CA TYR A 116 -7.74 52.55 -20.19
C TYR A 116 -7.92 54.00 -19.74
N ALA A 117 -9.09 54.36 -19.18
CA ALA A 117 -9.34 55.71 -18.67
C ALA A 117 -8.39 56.07 -17.51
N SER A 118 -8.12 55.12 -16.61
CA SER A 118 -7.16 55.28 -15.52
C SER A 118 -5.75 55.52 -16.04
N LYS A 119 -5.28 54.72 -17.00
CA LYS A 119 -3.96 54.90 -17.63
C LYS A 119 -3.81 56.26 -18.31
N VAL A 120 -4.83 56.71 -19.04
CA VAL A 120 -4.83 58.04 -19.69
C VAL A 120 -4.81 59.16 -18.65
N THR A 121 -5.54 59.01 -17.55
CA THR A 121 -5.54 59.98 -16.45
C THR A 121 -4.17 60.04 -15.78
N ALA A 122 -3.54 58.89 -15.53
CA ALA A 122 -2.18 58.81 -15.00
C ALA A 122 -1.16 59.46 -15.94
N ALA A 123 -1.22 59.13 -17.24
CA ALA A 123 -0.36 59.73 -18.25
C ALA A 123 -0.53 61.25 -18.34
N THR A 124 -1.77 61.74 -18.26
CA THR A 124 -2.06 63.18 -18.22
C THR A 124 -1.49 63.83 -16.95
N ALA A 125 -1.65 63.20 -15.80
CA ALA A 125 -1.09 63.68 -14.53
C ALA A 125 0.44 63.75 -14.59
N PHE A 126 1.10 62.72 -15.12
CA PHE A 126 2.57 62.66 -15.25
C PHE A 126 3.10 63.80 -16.12
N THR A 127 2.55 64.00 -17.33
CA THR A 127 3.01 65.07 -18.20
C THR A 127 2.71 66.45 -17.62
N ASN A 128 1.62 66.62 -16.87
CA ASN A 128 1.31 67.86 -16.17
C ASN A 128 2.28 68.15 -15.01
N ALA A 129 2.84 67.10 -14.40
CA ALA A 129 3.84 67.21 -13.35
C ALA A 129 5.25 67.54 -13.88
N LEU A 130 5.47 67.59 -15.20
CA LEU A 130 6.69 68.15 -15.81
C LEU A 130 6.61 69.69 -15.85
N ASP A 131 6.54 70.32 -14.69
CA ASP A 131 6.18 71.73 -14.55
C ASP A 131 7.38 72.70 -14.62
N THR A 132 8.59 72.20 -14.37
CA THR A 132 9.86 72.93 -14.51
C THR A 132 10.51 72.75 -15.89
N THR A 133 11.47 73.62 -16.24
CA THR A 133 12.24 73.49 -17.49
C THR A 133 13.11 72.22 -17.49
N ASP A 134 13.66 71.86 -16.32
CA ASP A 134 14.58 70.73 -16.19
C ASP A 134 13.84 69.40 -16.28
N GLU A 135 12.65 69.27 -15.70
CA GLU A 135 11.82 68.06 -15.85
C GLU A 135 11.41 67.82 -17.30
N ARG A 136 11.05 68.89 -18.02
CA ARG A 136 10.65 68.81 -19.44
C ARG A 136 11.78 68.40 -20.36
N LEU A 137 13.01 68.82 -20.06
CA LEU A 137 14.20 68.43 -20.81
C LEU A 137 14.71 67.04 -20.40
N GLY A 138 14.57 66.69 -19.12
CA GLY A 138 15.02 65.43 -18.54
C GLY A 138 14.17 64.23 -18.92
N TYR A 139 12.88 64.42 -19.21
CA TYR A 139 12.03 63.36 -19.76
C TYR A 139 12.30 63.15 -21.26
N ALA A 140 13.52 62.70 -21.56
CA ALA A 140 14.02 62.47 -22.90
C ALA A 140 14.88 61.20 -22.99
N GLY A 141 14.78 60.49 -24.12
CA GLY A 141 15.56 59.29 -24.39
C GLY A 141 14.96 58.00 -23.85
N GLU A 142 15.58 56.88 -24.22
CA GLU A 142 15.02 55.53 -24.02
C GLU A 142 14.87 55.15 -22.53
N LYS A 143 15.83 55.55 -21.68
CA LYS A 143 15.84 55.22 -20.25
C LYS A 143 14.73 55.95 -19.48
N ALA A 144 14.54 57.24 -19.75
CA ALA A 144 13.44 58.02 -19.18
C ALA A 144 12.07 57.49 -19.65
N ASN A 145 11.95 57.16 -20.93
CA ASN A 145 10.76 56.53 -21.48
C ASN A 145 10.44 55.18 -20.82
N ALA A 146 11.45 54.39 -20.45
CA ALA A 146 11.24 53.11 -19.78
C ALA A 146 10.57 53.29 -18.41
N VAL A 147 10.99 54.27 -17.61
CA VAL A 147 10.37 54.60 -16.31
C VAL A 147 8.90 55.00 -16.50
N ALA A 148 8.64 55.91 -17.43
CA ALA A 148 7.28 56.37 -17.67
C ALA A 148 6.37 55.27 -18.26
N LYS A 149 6.94 54.30 -19.00
CA LYS A 149 6.22 53.09 -19.46
C LYS A 149 5.79 52.21 -18.29
N LEU A 150 6.68 52.01 -17.32
CA LEU A 150 6.38 51.22 -16.12
C LEU A 150 5.30 51.88 -15.26
N PHE A 151 5.36 53.21 -15.10
CA PHE A 151 4.35 53.98 -14.39
C PHE A 151 2.94 53.76 -14.96
N VAL A 152 2.79 53.93 -16.28
CA VAL A 152 1.49 53.73 -16.95
C VAL A 152 1.09 52.25 -16.98
N ALA A 153 2.04 51.31 -17.07
CA ALA A 153 1.76 49.88 -16.99
C ALA A 153 1.16 49.48 -15.63
N GLY A 154 1.67 50.05 -14.54
CA GLY A 154 1.25 49.75 -13.16
C GLY A 154 -0.14 50.27 -12.78
N VAL A 155 -0.75 51.11 -13.61
CA VAL A 155 -2.12 51.58 -13.44
C VAL A 155 -3.08 50.68 -14.22
N THR A 156 -3.89 49.89 -13.51
CA THR A 156 -4.80 48.90 -14.11
C THR A 156 -6.27 49.17 -13.77
N ASP A 157 -6.56 50.02 -12.78
CA ASP A 157 -7.91 50.35 -12.33
C ASP A 157 -7.96 51.72 -11.62
N ALA A 158 -9.09 52.04 -10.97
CA ALA A 158 -9.25 53.31 -10.25
C ALA A 158 -8.45 53.39 -8.94
N ALA A 159 -8.20 52.26 -8.26
CA ALA A 159 -7.49 52.23 -6.98
C ALA A 159 -5.98 52.40 -7.16
N THR A 160 -5.41 51.70 -8.14
CA THR A 160 -4.02 51.86 -8.58
C THR A 160 -3.76 53.26 -9.13
N LEU A 161 -4.71 53.84 -9.87
CA LEU A 161 -4.65 55.25 -10.28
C LEU A 161 -4.56 56.18 -9.07
N ALA A 162 -5.50 56.07 -8.12
CA ALA A 162 -5.56 56.96 -6.96
C ALA A 162 -4.25 56.96 -6.15
N THR A 163 -3.56 55.82 -6.12
CA THR A 163 -2.24 55.68 -5.50
C THR A 163 -1.14 56.33 -6.36
N ALA A 164 -1.14 56.04 -7.67
CA ALA A 164 -0.11 56.48 -8.61
C ALA A 164 -0.04 58.02 -8.78
N VAL A 165 -1.17 58.72 -8.70
CA VAL A 165 -1.24 60.19 -8.91
C VAL A 165 -1.22 61.00 -7.62
N THR A 166 -0.92 60.39 -6.48
CA THR A 166 -0.61 61.18 -5.28
C THR A 166 0.61 62.05 -5.56
N PRO A 167 0.67 63.30 -5.07
CA PRO A 167 1.80 64.20 -5.36
C PRO A 167 3.17 63.55 -5.14
N ALA A 168 3.36 62.86 -4.00
CA ALA A 168 4.60 62.19 -3.68
C ALA A 168 5.00 61.08 -4.68
N ASN A 169 4.07 60.22 -5.11
CA ASN A 169 4.38 59.14 -6.05
C ASN A 169 4.58 59.67 -7.47
N LEU A 170 3.82 60.69 -7.85
CA LEU A 170 3.92 61.32 -9.16
C LEU A 170 5.26 62.04 -9.30
N ASP A 171 5.64 62.85 -8.31
CA ASP A 171 6.91 63.57 -8.27
C ASP A 171 8.10 62.58 -8.25
N ALA A 172 8.00 61.50 -7.46
CA ALA A 172 9.04 60.46 -7.44
C ALA A 172 9.20 59.77 -8.81
N THR A 173 8.10 59.50 -9.52
CA THR A 173 8.16 58.87 -10.85
C THR A 173 8.73 59.84 -11.89
N VAL A 174 8.34 61.12 -11.83
CA VAL A 174 8.91 62.18 -12.68
C VAL A 174 10.41 62.28 -12.43
N ASN A 175 10.84 62.36 -11.18
CA ASN A 175 12.25 62.43 -10.77
C ASN A 175 13.06 61.20 -11.22
N GLN A 176 12.50 59.99 -11.06
CA GLN A 176 13.14 58.77 -11.55
C GLN A 176 13.28 58.77 -13.08
N SER A 177 12.27 59.27 -13.78
CA SER A 177 12.27 59.34 -15.24
C SER A 177 13.33 60.33 -15.75
N ILE A 178 13.44 61.51 -15.15
CA ILE A 178 14.43 62.52 -15.55
C ILE A 178 15.85 62.08 -15.17
N GLY A 179 16.03 61.46 -13.99
CA GLY A 179 17.30 60.94 -13.51
C GLY A 179 17.88 59.84 -14.38
N ALA A 180 17.00 58.96 -14.91
CA ALA A 180 17.40 57.91 -15.82
C ALA A 180 17.94 58.43 -17.18
N GLY A 181 17.55 59.65 -17.58
CA GLY A 181 17.96 60.30 -18.83
C GLY A 181 19.20 61.20 -18.73
N ALA A 182 19.60 61.60 -17.53
CA ALA A 182 20.71 62.53 -17.28
C ALA A 182 22.07 61.82 -17.02
N THR A 183 23.18 62.57 -17.10
CA THR A 183 24.54 62.03 -16.88
C THR A 183 24.80 61.84 -15.39
N ALA A 184 24.81 60.58 -14.93
CA ALA A 184 25.19 60.23 -13.57
C ALA A 184 26.70 60.43 -13.29
N THR A 185 27.02 60.81 -12.06
CA THR A 185 28.37 61.04 -11.55
C THR A 185 28.62 60.17 -10.31
N THR A 186 29.88 59.78 -10.09
CA THR A 186 30.30 59.12 -8.85
C THR A 186 31.14 60.06 -8.00
N TYR A 187 30.72 60.27 -6.76
CA TYR A 187 31.42 61.08 -5.76
C TYR A 187 32.07 60.17 -4.72
N GLN A 188 33.27 60.53 -4.26
CA GLN A 188 34.00 59.82 -3.21
C GLN A 188 34.11 60.75 -2.00
N LEU A 189 33.72 60.26 -0.83
CA LEU A 189 33.89 60.99 0.43
C LEU A 189 35.36 60.97 0.87
N ALA A 190 35.77 62.01 1.58
CA ALA A 190 37.12 62.16 2.13
C ALA A 190 37.07 62.05 3.67
N LYS A 191 38.19 62.34 4.35
CA LYS A 191 38.16 62.51 5.81
C LYS A 191 37.75 63.93 6.16
N GLY A 192 36.88 64.07 7.16
CA GLY A 192 36.40 65.37 7.64
C GLY A 192 35.03 65.71 7.05
N LEU A 193 34.70 67.01 7.00
CA LEU A 193 33.42 67.48 6.47
C LEU A 193 33.40 67.40 4.94
N ASP A 194 32.53 66.55 4.40
CA ASP A 194 32.16 66.56 2.99
C ASP A 194 30.87 67.35 2.75
N ASN A 195 30.83 68.13 1.65
CA ASN A 195 29.65 68.85 1.21
C ASN A 195 29.40 68.54 -0.27
N ILE A 196 28.69 67.43 -0.51
CA ILE A 196 28.40 66.91 -1.84
C ILE A 196 27.02 67.42 -2.29
N THR A 197 26.96 67.94 -3.50
CA THR A 197 25.71 68.19 -4.21
C THR A 197 25.79 67.48 -5.56
N GLY A 198 24.93 66.49 -5.74
CA GLY A 198 24.81 65.72 -6.95
C GLY A 198 24.15 66.49 -8.08
N THR A 199 24.05 65.80 -9.20
CA THR A 199 23.50 66.24 -10.47
C THR A 199 22.02 65.92 -10.55
N SER A 200 21.46 65.98 -11.76
CA SER A 200 20.09 65.54 -12.02
C SER A 200 20.03 64.11 -12.56
N GLY A 201 21.15 63.36 -12.55
CA GLY A 201 21.22 61.95 -12.93
C GLY A 201 21.31 61.04 -11.71
N ASN A 202 21.08 59.75 -11.88
CA ASN A 202 21.16 58.76 -10.79
C ASN A 202 22.60 58.58 -10.27
N ASP A 203 23.01 59.41 -9.33
CA ASP A 203 24.38 59.52 -8.86
C ASP A 203 24.75 58.45 -7.83
N VAL A 204 26.05 58.21 -7.70
CA VAL A 204 26.60 57.28 -6.70
C VAL A 204 27.58 58.00 -5.80
N ILE A 205 27.28 58.10 -4.52
CA ILE A 205 28.17 58.65 -3.50
C ILE A 205 28.80 57.49 -2.75
N VAL A 206 30.12 57.48 -2.57
CA VAL A 206 30.85 56.36 -1.98
C VAL A 206 31.58 56.82 -0.72
N GLY A 207 31.15 56.31 0.43
CA GLY A 207 31.91 56.35 1.68
C GLY A 207 32.76 55.08 1.81
N SER A 208 34.07 55.19 1.58
CA SER A 208 35.03 54.08 1.66
C SER A 208 35.72 53.97 3.03
N ILE A 209 36.35 52.81 3.28
CA ILE A 209 37.33 52.62 4.36
C ILE A 209 38.66 53.25 3.92
N ASP A 210 39.22 54.19 4.70
CA ASP A 210 40.52 54.79 4.41
C ASP A 210 41.65 53.97 5.05
N THR A 211 42.45 53.31 4.21
CA THR A 211 43.60 52.48 4.63
C THR A 211 44.93 53.25 4.70
N SER A 212 44.93 54.58 4.54
CA SER A 212 46.15 55.38 4.63
C SER A 212 46.65 55.50 6.08
N THR A 213 47.94 55.18 6.27
CA THR A 213 48.59 54.91 7.56
C THR A 213 48.49 56.05 8.58
N GLY A 214 47.82 55.81 9.72
CA GLY A 214 48.13 56.46 11.00
C GLY A 214 47.02 57.21 11.77
N GLY A 215 45.77 57.21 11.31
CA GLY A 215 44.65 57.87 12.01
C GLY A 215 43.61 56.89 12.56
N THR A 216 42.98 57.23 13.69
CA THR A 216 41.96 56.42 14.41
C THR A 216 40.58 56.38 13.76
N GLU A 217 40.33 57.15 12.70
CA GLU A 217 39.07 57.15 11.95
C GLU A 217 39.22 56.34 10.66
N LEU A 218 38.57 55.17 10.61
CA LEU A 218 38.69 54.20 9.52
C LEU A 218 37.71 54.46 8.36
N ASN A 219 36.64 55.22 8.57
CA ASN A 219 35.58 55.46 7.58
C ASN A 219 35.62 56.91 7.07
N THR A 220 35.32 57.12 5.79
CA THR A 220 35.17 58.46 5.17
C THR A 220 33.78 59.06 5.35
N LEU A 221 32.76 58.25 5.68
CA LEU A 221 31.45 58.76 6.08
C LEU A 221 31.43 59.09 7.58
N SER A 222 30.91 60.26 7.92
CA SER A 222 30.79 60.77 9.28
C SER A 222 29.46 61.52 9.52
N SER A 223 29.13 61.76 10.79
CA SER A 223 27.91 62.49 11.16
C SER A 223 27.85 63.95 10.72
N ILE A 224 28.99 64.53 10.30
CA ILE A 224 29.07 65.93 9.90
C ILE A 224 28.87 66.14 8.39
N ASP A 225 28.88 65.08 7.58
CA ASP A 225 28.76 65.19 6.13
C ASP A 225 27.38 65.71 5.69
N LEU A 226 27.40 66.57 4.67
CA LEU A 226 26.24 67.16 4.03
C LEU A 226 26.15 66.58 2.61
N ILE A 227 25.24 65.63 2.41
CA ILE A 227 25.09 64.93 1.13
C ILE A 227 23.71 65.25 0.56
N ASN A 228 23.70 65.92 -0.58
CA ASN A 228 22.52 66.12 -1.40
C ASN A 228 22.70 65.34 -2.71
N GLY A 229 21.88 64.32 -2.98
CA GLY A 229 21.98 63.54 -4.22
C GLY A 229 21.52 64.31 -5.46
N GLY A 230 20.73 65.36 -5.29
CA GLY A 230 20.21 66.16 -6.39
C GLY A 230 18.85 65.67 -6.86
N ALA A 231 18.67 65.50 -8.17
CA ALA A 231 17.44 64.93 -8.73
C ALA A 231 17.78 63.60 -9.41
N GLY A 232 16.85 62.66 -9.41
CA GLY A 232 17.09 61.30 -9.88
C GLY A 232 16.89 60.30 -8.74
N VAL A 233 17.43 59.10 -8.89
CA VAL A 233 17.49 58.10 -7.83
C VAL A 233 18.95 57.90 -7.46
N ASP A 234 19.33 58.46 -6.31
CA ASP A 234 20.71 58.58 -5.88
C ASP A 234 21.09 57.53 -4.84
N THR A 235 22.30 56.99 -4.96
CA THR A 235 22.78 55.89 -4.11
C THR A 235 23.99 56.29 -3.28
N LEU A 236 23.88 56.20 -1.95
CA LEU A 236 25.01 56.23 -1.02
C LEU A 236 25.51 54.81 -0.75
N LYS A 237 26.71 54.48 -1.21
CA LYS A 237 27.41 53.22 -0.93
C LYS A 237 28.40 53.40 0.21
N ILE A 238 28.29 52.56 1.23
CA ILE A 238 29.11 52.65 2.44
C ILE A 238 29.92 51.35 2.58
N ALA A 239 31.24 51.47 2.51
CA ALA A 239 32.16 50.44 2.98
C ALA A 239 32.51 50.73 4.45
N HIS A 240 32.22 49.79 5.35
CA HIS A 240 32.37 49.99 6.79
C HIS A 240 33.29 48.96 7.42
N ALA A 241 34.22 49.39 8.28
CA ALA A 241 35.14 48.46 8.93
C ALA A 241 34.45 47.69 10.09
N GLN A 242 34.01 48.39 11.15
CA GLN A 242 33.41 47.79 12.36
C GLN A 242 32.55 48.81 13.13
N GLY A 243 31.50 48.38 13.84
CA GLY A 243 30.68 49.19 14.75
C GLY A 243 29.43 49.83 14.11
N ASP A 244 28.91 50.89 14.72
CA ASP A 244 27.70 51.58 14.24
C ASP A 244 27.99 52.42 12.98
N VAL A 245 27.12 52.34 11.98
CA VAL A 245 27.11 53.23 10.83
C VAL A 245 26.24 54.44 11.18
N THR A 246 26.89 55.58 11.39
CA THR A 246 26.20 56.86 11.57
C THR A 246 26.01 57.52 10.21
N LEU A 247 24.77 57.67 9.76
CA LEU A 247 24.45 58.38 8.53
C LEU A 247 24.60 59.90 8.77
N GLY A 248 25.22 60.60 7.80
CA GLY A 248 25.30 62.07 7.80
C GLY A 248 23.96 62.73 7.49
N SER A 249 23.97 64.04 7.22
CA SER A 249 22.78 64.75 6.76
C SER A 249 22.52 64.43 5.29
N LEU A 250 21.57 63.55 5.03
CA LEU A 250 21.14 63.15 3.68
C LEU A 250 19.92 63.95 3.23
N THR A 251 19.96 64.44 2.00
CA THR A 251 18.83 65.07 1.29
C THR A 251 18.80 64.54 -0.15
N ASN A 252 17.63 64.20 -0.69
CA ASN A 252 17.50 63.60 -2.03
C ASN A 252 18.49 62.44 -2.26
N VAL A 253 18.57 61.51 -1.29
CA VAL A 253 19.32 60.26 -1.44
C VAL A 253 18.34 59.16 -1.12
N GLU A 254 17.94 58.40 -2.13
CA GLU A 254 16.86 57.41 -2.03
C GLU A 254 17.40 56.06 -1.57
N VAL A 255 18.61 55.70 -2.00
CA VAL A 255 19.19 54.37 -1.75
C VAL A 255 20.42 54.47 -0.86
N VAL A 256 20.46 53.71 0.22
CA VAL A 256 21.65 53.49 1.04
C VAL A 256 22.05 52.02 0.92
N GLU A 257 23.28 51.74 0.49
CA GLU A 257 23.84 50.39 0.34
C GLU A 257 25.06 50.23 1.24
N ILE A 258 25.08 49.20 2.09
CA ILE A 258 26.15 48.97 3.07
C ILE A 258 26.85 47.64 2.78
N THR A 259 28.17 47.72 2.72
CA THR A 259 29.10 46.60 2.66
C THR A 259 30.10 46.72 3.81
N SER A 260 29.97 45.89 4.83
CA SER A 260 30.92 45.83 5.94
C SER A 260 32.03 44.80 5.69
N ALA A 261 33.26 45.12 6.11
CA ALA A 261 34.39 44.20 6.06
C ALA A 261 34.22 43.03 7.04
N ALA A 262 34.70 41.84 6.66
CA ALA A 262 34.64 40.66 7.51
C ALA A 262 35.76 40.70 8.56
N ALA A 263 35.47 41.03 9.82
CA ALA A 263 36.45 40.82 10.91
C ALA A 263 35.85 40.71 12.33
N THR A 264 36.08 39.53 12.93
CA THR A 264 35.97 39.13 14.35
C THR A 264 34.61 39.24 15.05
N ALA A 265 34.35 38.28 15.95
CA ALA A 265 33.06 38.07 16.64
C ALA A 265 32.57 39.25 17.50
N ASP A 266 33.41 40.28 17.74
CA ASP A 266 33.14 41.38 18.68
C ASP A 266 32.76 42.72 18.01
N GLY A 267 32.70 42.82 16.67
CA GLY A 267 32.34 44.05 15.95
C GLY A 267 31.13 43.86 15.00
N GLY A 268 29.93 44.27 15.42
CA GLY A 268 28.72 44.21 14.59
C GLY A 268 28.52 45.40 13.63
N LEU A 269 27.52 45.29 12.75
CA LEU A 269 26.96 46.36 11.92
C LEU A 269 25.59 46.78 12.48
N VAL A 270 25.49 48.02 12.96
CA VAL A 270 24.22 48.64 13.34
C VAL A 270 23.99 49.88 12.48
N VAL A 271 22.85 49.99 11.81
CA VAL A 271 22.46 51.18 11.04
C VAL A 271 21.05 51.61 11.39
N ASN A 272 20.86 52.93 11.51
CA ASN A 272 19.55 53.54 11.72
C ASN A 272 19.29 54.64 10.69
N SER A 273 18.28 54.43 9.84
CA SER A 273 17.85 55.38 8.81
C SER A 273 16.60 56.20 9.21
N THR A 274 16.05 56.00 10.40
CA THR A 274 14.78 56.65 10.80
C THR A 274 14.88 58.17 10.90
N SER A 275 16.08 58.72 11.11
CA SER A 275 16.33 60.17 11.21
C SER A 275 16.66 60.84 9.87
N VAL A 276 16.83 60.08 8.79
CA VAL A 276 17.16 60.62 7.46
C VAL A 276 15.92 60.61 6.55
N ALA A 277 15.45 61.79 6.17
CA ALA A 277 14.31 61.93 5.28
C ALA A 277 14.72 61.65 3.82
N GLY A 278 13.82 61.04 3.04
CA GLY A 278 14.03 60.78 1.61
C GLY A 278 14.60 59.40 1.26
N VAL A 279 15.23 58.70 2.22
CA VAL A 279 15.71 57.32 1.98
C VAL A 279 14.52 56.37 1.80
N THR A 280 14.37 55.82 0.59
CA THR A 280 13.34 54.85 0.24
C THR A 280 13.82 53.41 0.36
N ASP A 281 15.14 53.15 0.27
CA ASP A 281 15.70 51.80 0.29
C ASP A 281 17.00 51.75 1.11
N LEU A 282 17.02 50.92 2.16
CA LEU A 282 18.19 50.61 2.97
C LEU A 282 18.61 49.16 2.71
N ASN A 283 19.77 48.97 2.09
CA ASN A 283 20.27 47.67 1.65
C ASN A 283 21.58 47.29 2.37
N ILE A 284 21.62 46.11 2.96
CA ILE A 284 22.83 45.50 3.54
C ILE A 284 23.21 44.31 2.68
N VAL A 285 24.38 44.37 2.04
CA VAL A 285 24.82 43.38 1.04
C VAL A 285 25.93 42.47 1.59
N ARG A 286 26.69 42.95 2.58
CA ARG A 286 27.74 42.19 3.27
C ARG A 286 27.90 42.71 4.69
N ALA A 287 27.99 41.83 5.68
CA ALA A 287 28.20 42.19 7.08
C ALA A 287 28.74 40.99 7.88
N ALA A 288 29.25 41.26 9.09
CA ALA A 288 29.65 40.30 10.09
C ALA A 288 29.20 40.78 11.49
N GLY A 289 29.33 39.93 12.51
CA GLY A 289 28.93 40.21 13.89
C GLY A 289 27.41 40.29 14.08
N VAL A 290 26.96 41.17 14.97
CA VAL A 290 25.54 41.52 15.08
C VAL A 290 25.15 42.39 13.91
N VAL A 291 24.14 42.02 13.13
CA VAL A 291 23.61 42.84 12.03
C VAL A 291 22.26 43.41 12.44
N GLN A 292 22.13 44.74 12.53
CA GLN A 292 20.88 45.43 12.85
C GLN A 292 20.59 46.58 11.89
N ALA A 293 19.42 46.54 11.24
CA ALA A 293 18.90 47.62 10.42
C ALA A 293 17.62 48.19 11.03
N THR A 294 17.60 49.50 11.30
CA THR A 294 16.39 50.22 11.74
C THR A 294 15.94 51.21 10.67
N ALA A 295 14.68 51.15 10.28
CA ALA A 295 14.14 51.99 9.20
C ALA A 295 12.71 52.50 9.48
N ALA A 296 12.36 53.64 8.89
CA ALA A 296 11.03 54.22 9.00
C ALA A 296 10.00 53.46 8.15
N ALA A 297 8.71 53.65 8.42
CA ALA A 297 7.59 53.03 7.68
C ALA A 297 7.53 53.40 6.18
N SER A 298 8.30 54.40 5.74
CA SER A 298 8.44 54.82 4.35
C SER A 298 9.56 54.10 3.58
N THR A 299 10.46 53.40 4.28
CA THR A 299 11.74 52.91 3.74
C THR A 299 11.73 51.39 3.64
N ASN A 300 11.96 50.83 2.46
CA ASN A 300 12.18 49.39 2.30
C ASN A 300 13.54 48.99 2.89
N VAL A 301 13.63 47.76 3.42
CA VAL A 301 14.87 47.20 3.94
C VAL A 301 15.20 45.91 3.21
N GLY A 302 16.38 45.86 2.58
CA GLY A 302 16.96 44.67 1.97
C GLY A 302 18.17 44.18 2.77
N VAL A 303 18.19 42.91 3.16
CA VAL A 303 19.36 42.25 3.75
C VAL A 303 19.68 41.03 2.90
N SER A 304 20.84 41.01 2.27
CA SER A 304 21.30 39.89 1.44
C SER A 304 22.68 39.47 1.91
N LEU A 305 22.77 38.37 2.67
CA LEU A 305 23.99 37.97 3.36
C LEU A 305 24.36 36.51 3.08
N LYS A 306 25.66 36.24 3.14
CA LYS A 306 26.17 34.89 3.34
C LYS A 306 26.59 34.76 4.79
N ASP A 307 25.94 33.86 5.51
CA ASP A 307 26.19 33.60 6.92
C ASP A 307 27.41 32.68 7.06
N VAL A 308 28.58 33.30 7.05
CA VAL A 308 29.86 32.66 7.36
C VAL A 308 30.11 32.75 8.86
N ALA A 309 30.95 31.86 9.43
CA ALA A 309 31.39 31.93 10.82
C ALA A 309 31.83 33.36 11.18
N GLY A 310 30.95 34.11 11.87
CA GLY A 310 31.15 35.54 12.06
C GLY A 310 29.86 36.34 12.30
N ILE A 311 28.70 35.97 11.75
CA ILE A 311 27.42 36.60 12.12
C ILE A 311 26.89 35.94 13.40
N SER A 312 26.33 36.74 14.31
CA SER A 312 25.71 36.25 15.55
C SER A 312 24.19 36.36 15.54
N SER A 313 23.65 37.39 14.90
CA SER A 313 22.22 37.60 14.69
C SER A 313 21.97 38.60 13.58
N ILE A 314 20.82 38.47 12.93
CA ILE A 314 20.33 39.40 11.91
C ILE A 314 19.01 39.98 12.42
N SER A 315 18.92 41.30 12.53
CA SER A 315 17.76 42.01 13.05
C SER A 315 17.34 43.15 12.13
N VAL A 316 16.05 43.21 11.80
CA VAL A 316 15.44 44.34 11.08
C VAL A 316 14.29 44.90 11.92
N ILE A 317 14.28 46.21 12.14
CA ILE A 317 13.30 46.92 12.98
C ILE A 317 12.60 47.99 12.12
N GLY A 318 11.26 47.97 12.11
CA GLY A 318 10.44 48.85 11.27
C GLY A 318 10.53 48.55 9.77
N GLY A 319 10.48 49.61 8.96
CA GLY A 319 10.50 49.52 7.50
C GLY A 319 9.11 49.45 6.84
N LYS A 320 9.08 49.73 5.54
CA LYS A 320 7.94 49.50 4.65
C LYS A 320 7.89 48.02 4.27
N ASN A 321 8.58 47.62 3.21
CA ASN A 321 8.76 46.22 2.84
C ASN A 321 10.12 45.74 3.36
N VAL A 322 10.18 44.52 3.91
CA VAL A 322 11.41 43.91 4.40
C VAL A 322 11.70 42.63 3.63
N ASN A 323 12.88 42.56 3.02
CA ASN A 323 13.36 41.38 2.30
C ASN A 323 14.70 40.91 2.89
N VAL A 324 14.74 39.70 3.44
CA VAL A 324 15.94 39.09 4.03
C VAL A 324 16.29 37.81 3.29
N ALA A 325 17.44 37.76 2.64
CA ALA A 325 17.97 36.59 1.95
C ALA A 325 19.31 36.19 2.58
N VAL A 326 19.38 34.98 3.14
CA VAL A 326 20.57 34.46 3.83
C VAL A 326 20.92 33.08 3.28
N THR A 327 22.15 32.91 2.80
CA THR A 327 22.73 31.59 2.49
C THR A 327 23.67 31.15 3.61
N ASP A 328 23.83 29.85 3.82
CA ASP A 328 24.54 29.26 4.95
C ASP A 328 23.92 29.64 6.32
N ALA A 329 22.60 29.86 6.36
CA ALA A 329 21.86 30.46 7.47
C ALA A 329 21.90 29.61 8.76
N VAL A 330 22.84 29.91 9.65
CA VAL A 330 23.03 29.31 10.99
C VAL A 330 22.63 30.28 12.10
N SER A 331 22.65 31.58 11.83
CA SER A 331 22.33 32.68 12.74
C SER A 331 20.83 32.94 12.79
N ALA A 332 20.34 33.42 13.94
CA ALA A 332 18.94 33.80 14.10
C ALA A 332 18.58 35.03 13.25
N ILE A 333 17.39 35.01 12.64
CA ILE A 333 16.83 36.10 11.84
C ILE A 333 15.60 36.65 12.56
N ASN A 334 15.62 37.94 12.92
CA ASN A 334 14.54 38.61 13.65
C ASN A 334 14.05 39.84 12.87
N VAL A 335 12.78 39.88 12.46
CA VAL A 335 12.19 41.01 11.74
C VAL A 335 11.01 41.54 12.53
N GLY A 336 11.05 42.78 13.03
CA GLY A 336 9.98 43.43 13.81
C GLY A 336 9.74 42.87 15.23
N ALA A 337 10.07 41.60 15.46
CA ALA A 337 9.74 40.84 16.66
C ALA A 337 10.24 41.47 17.98
N GLY A 338 9.32 41.67 18.94
CA GLY A 338 9.64 42.14 20.29
C GLY A 338 10.08 43.60 20.40
N THR A 339 9.90 44.38 19.32
CA THR A 339 10.28 45.80 19.25
C THR A 339 9.05 46.70 19.21
N ALA A 340 9.24 48.02 19.35
CA ALA A 340 8.14 48.99 19.25
C ALA A 340 7.68 49.27 17.81
N LEU A 341 8.37 48.73 16.79
CA LEU A 341 8.16 49.07 15.37
C LEU A 341 8.17 47.80 14.50
N ASP A 342 6.98 47.37 14.11
CA ASP A 342 6.80 46.33 13.10
C ASP A 342 6.92 46.92 11.67
N PRO A 343 7.30 46.11 10.67
CA PRO A 343 7.16 46.48 9.27
C PRO A 343 5.69 46.76 8.91
N VAL A 344 5.45 47.80 8.11
CA VAL A 344 4.09 48.20 7.69
C VAL A 344 3.65 47.61 6.34
N GLY A 345 4.59 47.06 5.57
CA GLY A 345 4.41 46.45 4.25
C GLY A 345 4.68 44.95 4.27
N ALA A 346 5.11 44.35 3.17
CA ALA A 346 5.35 42.90 3.08
C ALA A 346 6.68 42.48 3.72
N VAL A 347 6.72 41.30 4.33
CA VAL A 347 7.93 40.67 4.86
C VAL A 347 8.22 39.38 4.09
N THR A 348 9.43 39.27 3.52
CA THR A 348 9.90 38.08 2.82
C THR A 348 11.25 37.66 3.38
N ILE A 349 11.39 36.39 3.78
CA ILE A 349 12.61 35.79 4.32
C ILE A 349 12.92 34.51 3.55
N SER A 350 14.14 34.40 3.02
CA SER A 350 14.67 33.19 2.39
C SER A 350 15.97 32.80 3.08
N ALA A 351 15.97 31.68 3.79
CA ALA A 351 17.11 31.14 4.51
C ALA A 351 17.51 29.77 3.94
N THR A 352 18.68 29.69 3.31
CA THR A 352 19.25 28.45 2.82
C THR A 352 20.32 27.99 3.80
N GLY A 353 20.17 26.82 4.40
CA GLY A 353 21.11 26.29 5.38
C GLY A 353 22.48 25.97 4.77
N ALA A 354 23.51 25.87 5.62
CA ALA A 354 24.82 25.42 5.18
C ALA A 354 24.75 23.99 4.64
N ALA A 355 25.57 23.67 3.64
CA ALA A 355 25.65 22.32 3.12
C ALA A 355 26.14 21.34 4.20
N ALA A 356 25.42 20.22 4.38
CA ALA A 356 25.89 19.14 5.22
C ALA A 356 27.25 18.59 4.73
N VAL A 357 28.08 18.14 5.66
CA VAL A 357 29.45 17.64 5.42
C VAL A 357 29.59 16.26 6.03
N ASN A 358 30.33 15.35 5.38
CA ASN A 358 30.61 14.01 5.91
C ASN A 358 31.13 14.05 7.35
N ASN A 359 30.71 13.09 8.19
CA ASN A 359 31.10 12.98 9.59
C ASN A 359 30.70 14.17 10.47
N VAL A 360 29.82 15.05 9.98
CA VAL A 360 29.15 16.06 10.81
C VAL A 360 27.72 15.61 11.02
N ALA A 361 27.50 14.89 12.12
CA ALA A 361 26.23 14.24 12.41
C ALA A 361 25.01 15.18 12.34
N THR A 362 25.15 16.47 12.66
CA THR A 362 24.04 17.43 12.62
C THR A 362 24.48 18.84 12.26
N THR A 363 23.84 19.44 11.25
CA THR A 363 23.93 20.86 10.91
C THR A 363 22.60 21.54 11.27
N THR A 364 22.62 22.64 12.02
CA THR A 364 21.39 23.32 12.50
C THR A 364 21.26 24.71 11.92
N MET A 365 20.08 25.06 11.43
CA MET A 365 19.75 26.41 10.95
C MET A 365 19.25 27.30 12.10
N GLY A 366 19.48 28.60 11.95
CA GLY A 366 19.02 29.60 12.94
C GLY A 366 17.50 29.76 12.96
N ALA A 367 16.95 30.10 14.13
CA ALA A 367 15.53 30.39 14.27
C ALA A 367 15.12 31.69 13.53
N ILE A 368 13.89 31.73 13.05
CA ILE A 368 13.31 32.89 12.36
C ILE A 368 12.14 33.42 13.19
N THR A 369 12.20 34.70 13.57
CA THR A 369 11.12 35.39 14.29
C THR A 369 10.63 36.59 13.49
N VAL A 370 9.31 36.72 13.30
CA VAL A 370 8.70 37.84 12.56
C VAL A 370 7.59 38.49 13.39
N GLY A 371 7.60 39.82 13.49
CA GLY A 371 6.54 40.66 14.04
C GLY A 371 5.98 41.57 12.94
N GLY A 372 4.66 41.50 12.72
CA GLY A 372 3.92 42.35 11.79
C GLY A 372 4.24 42.20 10.29
N GLY A 373 3.72 43.13 9.49
CA GLY A 373 3.69 43.08 8.03
C GLY A 373 2.30 42.77 7.45
N THR A 374 2.05 43.17 6.20
CA THR A 374 0.76 42.94 5.49
C THR A 374 0.65 41.50 4.97
N THR A 375 1.76 40.94 4.51
CA THR A 375 1.95 39.53 4.13
C THR A 375 3.30 39.07 4.65
N ILE A 376 3.40 37.82 5.12
CA ILE A 376 4.65 37.25 5.65
C ILE A 376 4.98 35.98 4.88
N ASN A 377 6.12 35.94 4.21
CA ASN A 377 6.62 34.77 3.48
C ASN A 377 7.97 34.34 4.06
N VAL A 378 8.05 33.13 4.61
CA VAL A 378 9.28 32.53 5.15
C VAL A 378 9.57 31.25 4.39
N THR A 379 10.77 31.14 3.80
CA THR A 379 11.25 29.90 3.17
C THR A 379 12.56 29.49 3.81
N GLN A 380 12.60 28.27 4.34
CA GLN A 380 13.81 27.57 4.76
C GLN A 380 14.12 26.44 3.78
N LYS A 381 15.40 26.24 3.51
CA LYS A 381 15.88 25.14 2.67
C LYS A 381 17.07 24.47 3.33
N ALA A 382 16.98 23.17 3.55
CA ALA A 382 18.11 22.33 3.92
C ALA A 382 18.98 22.12 2.66
N THR A 383 20.29 22.35 2.78
CA THR A 383 21.21 22.19 1.66
C THR A 383 21.95 20.87 1.78
N VAL A 384 21.89 20.07 0.72
CA VAL A 384 22.77 18.92 0.51
C VAL A 384 23.90 19.33 -0.43
N ASN A 385 25.12 18.94 -0.10
CA ASN A 385 26.12 18.71 -1.14
C ASN A 385 26.16 17.19 -1.34
N ALA A 386 25.42 16.70 -2.34
CA ALA A 386 25.31 15.26 -2.62
C ALA A 386 26.69 14.59 -2.88
N ALA A 387 27.70 15.37 -3.26
CA ALA A 387 29.07 14.88 -3.45
C ALA A 387 29.90 14.86 -2.16
N ALA A 388 29.40 15.40 -1.04
CA ALA A 388 30.14 15.58 0.21
C ALA A 388 29.72 14.65 1.34
N ILE A 389 28.75 13.75 1.13
CA ILE A 389 28.36 12.73 2.11
C ILE A 389 28.65 11.37 1.50
N VAL A 390 29.39 10.52 2.19
CA VAL A 390 29.75 9.18 1.73
C VAL A 390 29.00 8.11 2.52
N ALA A 391 28.81 6.95 1.91
CA ALA A 391 28.22 5.80 2.56
C ALA A 391 29.28 5.12 3.44
N ASP A 392 29.48 5.61 4.67
CA ASP A 392 30.45 5.08 5.64
C ASP A 392 29.81 4.48 6.89
N GLY A 393 28.47 4.41 6.94
CA GLY A 393 27.69 3.93 8.08
C GLY A 393 27.32 5.03 9.09
N THR A 394 27.87 6.24 8.95
CA THR A 394 27.46 7.41 9.75
C THR A 394 26.25 8.07 9.11
N THR A 395 25.24 8.42 9.91
CA THR A 395 24.06 9.14 9.44
C THR A 395 24.17 10.63 9.73
N GLU A 396 24.15 11.46 8.70
CA GLU A 396 24.10 12.92 8.82
C GLU A 396 22.68 13.46 8.68
N LYS A 397 22.43 14.62 9.30
CA LYS A 397 21.18 15.35 9.12
C LYS A 397 21.30 16.87 9.18
N VAL A 398 20.32 17.55 8.59
CA VAL A 398 20.09 19.00 8.74
C VAL A 398 18.84 19.23 9.58
N VAL A 399 18.96 20.07 10.61
CA VAL A 399 17.85 20.51 11.47
C VAL A 399 17.46 21.93 11.07
N GLN A 400 16.24 22.10 10.57
CA GLN A 400 15.71 23.40 10.18
C GLN A 400 15.29 24.22 11.43
N GLY A 401 15.49 25.53 11.38
CA GLY A 401 15.29 26.42 12.53
C GLY A 401 13.81 26.69 12.79
N ALA A 402 13.42 26.84 14.07
CA ALA A 402 12.02 27.16 14.42
C ALA A 402 11.56 28.47 13.76
N VAL A 403 10.28 28.53 13.36
CA VAL A 403 9.64 29.73 12.78
C VAL A 403 8.55 30.24 13.71
N ASN A 404 8.73 31.46 14.21
CA ASN A 404 7.82 32.10 15.15
C ASN A 404 7.29 33.41 14.54
N ILE A 405 5.98 33.52 14.33
CA ILE A 405 5.34 34.67 13.69
C ILE A 405 4.32 35.28 14.63
N THR A 406 4.38 36.60 14.80
CA THR A 406 3.35 37.41 15.46
C THR A 406 2.70 38.31 14.43
N ALA A 407 1.53 37.92 13.95
CA ALA A 407 0.78 38.67 12.96
C ALA A 407 0.19 39.96 13.58
N SER A 408 0.31 41.06 12.84
CA SER A 408 -0.27 42.35 13.22
C SER A 408 -1.75 42.45 12.82
N ALA A 409 -2.40 43.56 13.17
CA ALA A 409 -3.75 43.88 12.70
C ALA A 409 -3.85 44.08 11.17
N ALA A 410 -2.73 44.22 10.46
CA ALA A 410 -2.69 44.37 9.00
C ALA A 410 -2.30 43.07 8.27
N THR A 411 -1.84 42.04 8.99
CA THR A 411 -1.37 40.78 8.39
C THR A 411 -2.54 39.98 7.87
N THR A 412 -2.57 39.74 6.57
CA THR A 412 -3.66 39.01 5.89
C THR A 412 -3.27 37.60 5.48
N ASP A 413 -2.02 37.38 5.10
CA ASP A 413 -1.51 36.11 4.60
C ASP A 413 -0.16 35.75 5.23
N VAL A 414 -0.02 34.48 5.63
CA VAL A 414 1.24 33.91 6.13
C VAL A 414 1.57 32.65 5.34
N VAL A 415 2.79 32.58 4.80
CA VAL A 415 3.34 31.40 4.11
C VAL A 415 4.66 31.01 4.76
N VAL A 416 4.75 29.77 5.21
CA VAL A 416 5.97 29.15 5.74
C VAL A 416 6.27 27.91 4.91
N LYS A 417 7.47 27.83 4.34
CA LYS A 417 7.95 26.68 3.58
C LYS A 417 9.28 26.19 4.16
N ALA A 418 9.42 24.88 4.30
CA ALA A 418 10.60 24.18 4.76
C ALA A 418 10.69 22.84 4.01
N ASP A 419 11.87 22.26 3.92
CA ASP A 419 12.00 20.93 3.31
C ASP A 419 11.32 19.88 4.19
N ALA A 420 10.72 18.86 3.56
CA ALA A 420 10.03 17.77 4.25
C ALA A 420 10.98 16.92 5.10
N GLN A 421 10.44 16.23 6.11
CA GLN A 421 11.25 15.36 6.96
C GLN A 421 11.73 14.15 6.17
N ILE A 422 13.00 13.79 6.34
CA ILE A 422 13.59 12.60 5.73
C ILE A 422 14.38 11.87 6.82
N SER A 423 14.13 10.57 7.01
CA SER A 423 14.96 9.76 7.90
C SER A 423 16.33 9.51 7.27
N ALA A 424 17.40 9.81 8.01
CA ALA A 424 18.77 9.56 7.57
C ALA A 424 19.02 8.05 7.40
N GLN A 425 19.79 7.68 6.38
CA GLN A 425 20.25 6.31 6.16
C GLN A 425 21.69 6.35 5.66
N SER A 426 22.55 5.46 6.17
CA SER A 426 23.90 5.29 5.69
C SER A 426 24.34 3.84 5.89
N ARG A 427 24.87 3.22 4.84
CA ARG A 427 25.40 1.86 4.87
C ARG A 427 26.57 1.78 3.90
N ALA A 428 27.75 1.43 4.42
CA ALA A 428 28.93 1.24 3.59
C ALA A 428 28.76 0.08 2.60
N ALA A 429 29.38 0.20 1.44
CA ALA A 429 29.50 -0.94 0.55
C ALA A 429 30.39 -2.00 1.19
N VAL A 430 29.94 -3.24 1.16
CA VAL A 430 30.73 -4.42 1.55
C VAL A 430 30.85 -5.27 0.30
N ALA A 431 32.08 -5.58 -0.13
CA ALA A 431 32.29 -6.52 -1.22
C ALA A 431 31.79 -7.90 -0.78
N GLY A 432 31.21 -8.65 -1.70
CA GLY A 432 30.93 -10.05 -1.41
C GLY A 432 32.23 -10.79 -1.12
N ALA A 433 32.14 -11.91 -0.40
CA ALA A 433 33.26 -12.81 -0.21
C ALA A 433 32.94 -14.13 -0.90
N THR A 434 33.91 -14.63 -1.65
CA THR A 434 33.85 -15.98 -2.20
C THR A 434 33.92 -16.99 -1.06
N GLU A 435 33.06 -18.02 -1.12
CA GLU A 435 33.18 -19.14 -0.21
C GLU A 435 34.46 -19.95 -0.50
N VAL A 436 35.17 -20.34 0.56
CA VAL A 436 36.40 -21.13 0.46
C VAL A 436 36.35 -22.27 1.46
N ALA A 437 36.55 -23.48 0.98
CA ALA A 437 36.63 -24.69 1.79
C ALA A 437 37.96 -25.40 1.57
N THR A 438 38.52 -26.00 2.62
CA THR A 438 39.66 -26.91 2.50
C THR A 438 39.20 -28.33 2.74
N VAL A 439 39.57 -29.23 1.84
CA VAL A 439 39.26 -30.66 1.94
C VAL A 439 40.54 -31.42 2.21
N LYS A 440 40.58 -32.11 3.36
CA LYS A 440 41.71 -32.95 3.76
C LYS A 440 41.36 -34.41 3.50
N PHE A 441 42.20 -35.10 2.73
CA PHE A 441 42.01 -36.49 2.31
C PHE A 441 42.79 -37.46 3.20
N THR A 442 42.33 -38.71 3.26
CA THR A 442 43.05 -39.85 3.83
C THR A 442 43.56 -40.78 2.72
N ALA A 443 44.30 -41.84 3.09
CA ALA A 443 44.76 -42.84 2.14
C ALA A 443 43.58 -43.73 1.70
N LEU A 444 43.58 -44.19 0.45
CA LEU A 444 42.58 -45.11 -0.08
C LEU A 444 43.26 -46.41 -0.51
N GLU A 445 42.71 -47.56 -0.12
CA GLU A 445 43.08 -48.88 -0.65
C GLU A 445 42.47 -49.10 -2.05
N GLU A 446 42.98 -50.08 -2.80
CA GLU A 446 42.42 -50.45 -4.11
C GLU A 446 40.90 -50.74 -4.03
N GLY A 447 40.10 -50.01 -4.81
CA GLY A 447 38.64 -50.12 -4.86
C GLY A 447 37.89 -49.18 -3.91
N GLU A 448 38.55 -48.53 -2.96
CA GLU A 448 37.91 -47.53 -2.09
C GLU A 448 37.64 -46.22 -2.84
N SER A 449 36.62 -45.48 -2.40
CA SER A 449 36.18 -44.25 -3.06
C SER A 449 36.03 -43.10 -2.08
N VAL A 450 36.28 -41.89 -2.57
CA VAL A 450 35.99 -40.65 -1.84
C VAL A 450 35.19 -39.72 -2.75
N THR A 451 34.17 -39.07 -2.19
CA THR A 451 33.32 -38.10 -2.89
C THR A 451 33.52 -36.72 -2.29
N VAL A 452 33.69 -35.70 -3.13
CA VAL A 452 33.79 -34.29 -2.73
C VAL A 452 32.91 -33.47 -3.64
N GLY A 453 31.93 -32.77 -3.07
CA GLY A 453 30.97 -31.94 -3.81
C GLY A 453 30.28 -32.70 -4.95
N GLY A 454 29.90 -33.96 -4.76
CA GLY A 454 29.27 -34.79 -5.80
C GLY A 454 30.22 -35.46 -6.81
N LEU A 455 31.51 -35.12 -6.82
CA LEU A 455 32.53 -35.78 -7.64
C LEU A 455 33.17 -36.94 -6.87
N THR A 456 33.04 -38.17 -7.36
CA THR A 456 33.57 -39.38 -6.73
C THR A 456 34.83 -39.87 -7.44
N PHE A 457 35.87 -40.19 -6.68
CA PHE A 457 37.10 -40.83 -7.16
C PHE A 457 37.27 -42.22 -6.52
N THR A 458 37.41 -43.26 -7.35
CA THR A 458 37.66 -44.65 -6.92
C THR A 458 39.10 -45.04 -7.22
N ALA A 459 39.85 -45.46 -6.21
CA ALA A 459 41.26 -45.82 -6.37
C ALA A 459 41.45 -47.14 -7.13
N ALA A 460 42.33 -47.18 -8.12
CA ALA A 460 42.68 -48.38 -8.90
C ALA A 460 43.86 -49.18 -8.32
N LYS A 461 44.40 -48.74 -7.18
CA LYS A 461 45.46 -49.35 -6.37
C LYS A 461 45.56 -48.60 -5.03
N ASP A 462 46.35 -49.08 -4.08
CA ASP A 462 46.61 -48.33 -2.84
C ASP A 462 47.26 -46.95 -3.12
N LEU A 463 46.67 -45.89 -2.58
CA LEU A 463 47.10 -44.50 -2.69
C LEU A 463 47.30 -43.87 -1.31
N THR A 464 48.38 -43.11 -1.17
CA THR A 464 48.57 -42.23 0.01
C THR A 464 47.60 -41.04 -0.03
N ALA A 465 47.29 -40.47 1.13
CA ALA A 465 46.45 -39.28 1.25
C ALA A 465 46.84 -38.11 0.33
N ALA A 466 48.15 -37.90 0.14
CA ALA A 466 48.66 -36.87 -0.77
C ALA A 466 48.40 -37.20 -2.25
N GLN A 467 48.36 -38.48 -2.61
CA GLN A 467 48.02 -38.92 -3.97
C GLN A 467 46.51 -38.81 -4.23
N VAL A 468 45.69 -39.05 -3.22
CA VAL A 468 44.23 -38.85 -3.29
C VAL A 468 43.91 -37.35 -3.43
N ALA A 469 44.52 -36.50 -2.61
CA ALA A 469 44.41 -35.05 -2.76
C ALA A 469 44.84 -34.57 -4.17
N GLN A 470 45.87 -35.20 -4.75
CA GLN A 470 46.34 -34.86 -6.10
C GLN A 470 45.33 -35.19 -7.20
N ALA A 471 44.40 -36.11 -6.95
CA ALA A 471 43.29 -36.40 -7.85
C ALA A 471 42.32 -35.21 -7.96
N PHE A 472 42.06 -34.51 -6.85
CA PHE A 472 41.07 -33.42 -6.78
C PHE A 472 41.67 -32.02 -7.02
N ALA A 473 42.92 -31.92 -7.46
CA ALA A 473 43.61 -30.63 -7.57
C ALA A 473 43.47 -29.98 -8.95
N ASN A 474 43.40 -28.64 -8.95
CA ASN A 474 43.33 -27.80 -10.15
C ASN A 474 42.12 -28.11 -11.07
N LEU A 475 40.95 -28.41 -10.49
CA LEU A 475 39.70 -28.60 -11.23
C LEU A 475 39.12 -27.23 -11.63
N SER A 476 38.64 -27.08 -12.87
CA SER A 476 37.95 -25.88 -13.41
C SER A 476 36.47 -26.15 -13.77
N ASP A 477 35.68 -25.09 -14.00
CA ASP A 477 34.19 -25.13 -14.11
C ASP A 477 33.64 -25.88 -15.34
N GLU A 478 34.38 -25.90 -16.45
CA GLU A 478 33.93 -26.45 -17.73
C GLU A 478 34.79 -27.63 -18.21
N ALA A 479 35.74 -28.10 -17.38
CA ALA A 479 36.62 -29.19 -17.78
C ALA A 479 35.86 -30.53 -17.82
N PRO A 480 35.83 -31.24 -18.96
CA PRO A 480 35.36 -32.63 -19.01
C PRO A 480 36.10 -33.48 -17.98
N ILE A 481 35.34 -34.24 -17.19
CA ILE A 481 35.88 -35.12 -16.15
C ILE A 481 36.86 -36.13 -16.79
N PRO A 482 38.05 -36.37 -16.21
CA PRO A 482 38.98 -37.33 -16.77
C PRO A 482 38.43 -38.75 -16.62
N THR A 483 38.22 -39.43 -17.74
CA THR A 483 37.79 -40.83 -17.90
C THR A 483 36.43 -41.16 -17.26
N ASP A 484 35.40 -41.35 -18.09
CA ASP A 484 34.20 -42.06 -17.68
C ASP A 484 34.53 -43.54 -17.38
N ALA A 485 33.59 -44.29 -16.80
CA ALA A 485 33.75 -45.70 -16.47
C ALA A 485 34.12 -46.61 -17.67
N ASN A 486 34.09 -46.08 -18.90
CA ASN A 486 34.38 -46.79 -20.14
C ASN A 486 35.80 -46.53 -20.68
N GLY A 487 36.56 -45.61 -20.10
CA GLY A 487 37.98 -45.40 -20.41
C GLY A 487 38.27 -44.76 -21.78
N ASP A 488 37.32 -44.03 -22.37
CA ASP A 488 37.55 -43.27 -23.61
C ASP A 488 38.22 -41.90 -23.35
N ASP A 489 39.18 -41.55 -24.21
CA ASP A 489 40.10 -40.40 -24.09
C ASP A 489 39.38 -39.07 -24.38
N ALA A 490 39.11 -38.26 -23.35
CA ALA A 490 38.55 -36.91 -23.50
C ALA A 490 39.64 -35.83 -23.32
N THR A 491 39.87 -35.04 -24.37
CA THR A 491 40.76 -33.87 -24.34
C THR A 491 40.07 -32.68 -23.65
N GLY A 492 40.39 -32.44 -22.38
CA GLY A 492 39.97 -31.31 -21.54
C GLY A 492 41.04 -31.00 -20.48
N ASP A 493 41.10 -29.76 -19.96
CA ASP A 493 42.29 -29.13 -19.36
C ASP A 493 43.05 -29.94 -18.27
N THR A 494 44.36 -29.80 -18.38
CA THR A 494 45.48 -30.24 -17.57
C THR A 494 45.49 -29.67 -16.14
N ASN A 495 46.03 -30.28 -15.08
CA ASN A 495 46.88 -31.45 -14.92
C ASN A 495 47.14 -31.69 -13.42
N GLY A 496 46.88 -32.90 -12.95
CA GLY A 496 47.95 -33.71 -12.39
C GLY A 496 48.21 -34.85 -13.37
N SER A 497 49.18 -34.71 -14.28
CA SER A 497 49.52 -35.67 -15.36
C SER A 497 49.94 -37.08 -14.88
N SER A 498 49.50 -37.56 -13.70
CA SER A 498 49.80 -38.87 -13.14
C SER A 498 48.62 -39.58 -12.45
N VAL A 499 47.39 -39.04 -12.44
CA VAL A 499 46.27 -39.62 -11.66
C VAL A 499 45.28 -40.46 -12.47
N ALA A 500 45.17 -40.30 -13.79
CA ALA A 500 44.33 -41.16 -14.64
C ALA A 500 44.76 -42.65 -14.59
N SER A 501 45.99 -42.95 -14.17
CA SER A 501 46.47 -44.32 -13.94
C SER A 501 46.26 -44.84 -12.51
N ASN A 502 45.68 -44.03 -11.63
CA ASN A 502 45.57 -44.31 -10.19
C ASN A 502 44.12 -44.50 -9.73
N GLY A 503 43.12 -44.21 -10.55
CA GLY A 503 41.70 -44.35 -10.21
C GLY A 503 40.78 -43.84 -11.32
N ILE A 504 39.47 -43.96 -11.10
CA ILE A 504 38.39 -43.57 -12.04
C ILE A 504 37.50 -42.52 -11.35
N PHE A 505 37.08 -41.50 -12.10
CA PHE A 505 36.10 -40.51 -11.63
C PHE A 505 34.67 -40.85 -12.09
N SER A 506 33.69 -40.51 -11.26
CA SER A 506 32.25 -40.56 -11.59
C SER A 506 31.51 -39.42 -10.87
N GLY A 507 30.27 -39.14 -11.28
CA GLY A 507 29.51 -37.99 -10.79
C GLY A 507 29.99 -36.67 -11.41
N SER A 508 29.66 -35.54 -10.79
CA SER A 508 30.09 -34.20 -11.20
C SER A 508 30.32 -33.32 -9.98
N LEU A 509 31.28 -32.41 -10.05
CA LEU A 509 31.44 -31.41 -9.00
C LEU A 509 30.23 -30.47 -9.00
N VAL A 510 29.72 -30.13 -7.81
CA VAL A 510 28.62 -29.19 -7.62
C VAL A 510 28.91 -27.88 -8.35
N GLU A 511 27.89 -27.34 -9.03
CA GLU A 511 28.01 -26.17 -9.89
C GLU A 511 28.54 -24.97 -9.10
N GLY A 512 29.46 -24.20 -9.69
CA GLY A 512 29.99 -22.99 -9.05
C GLY A 512 31.16 -23.20 -8.09
N TRP A 513 31.79 -24.39 -8.06
CA TRP A 513 33.03 -24.65 -7.29
C TRP A 513 34.22 -25.02 -8.19
N HIS A 514 35.42 -24.59 -7.82
CA HIS A 514 36.68 -25.03 -8.44
C HIS A 514 37.73 -25.37 -7.37
N SER A 515 38.83 -26.03 -7.75
CA SER A 515 39.87 -26.42 -6.80
C SER A 515 41.26 -25.89 -7.19
N GLY A 516 42.08 -25.64 -6.18
CA GLY A 516 43.47 -25.22 -6.33
C GLY A 516 44.47 -26.38 -6.35
N ALA A 517 45.76 -26.06 -6.31
CA ALA A 517 46.83 -27.05 -6.20
C ALA A 517 46.81 -27.77 -4.84
N THR A 518 47.33 -29.00 -4.78
CA THR A 518 47.47 -29.71 -3.50
C THR A 518 48.54 -29.08 -2.61
N SER A 519 48.31 -29.20 -1.30
CA SER A 519 49.31 -28.98 -0.27
C SER A 519 49.34 -30.20 0.66
N GLY A 520 50.19 -31.18 0.34
CA GLY A 520 50.23 -32.45 1.08
C GLY A 520 48.96 -33.27 0.83
N ASP A 521 48.22 -33.55 1.88
CA ASP A 521 46.95 -34.29 1.88
C ASP A 521 45.71 -33.39 1.76
N THR A 522 45.87 -32.09 1.48
CA THR A 522 44.77 -31.11 1.48
C THR A 522 44.65 -30.38 0.13
N VAL A 523 43.41 -30.09 -0.28
CA VAL A 523 43.06 -29.26 -1.45
C VAL A 523 42.16 -28.11 -1.00
N THR A 524 42.35 -26.92 -1.55
CA THR A 524 41.45 -25.78 -1.34
C THR A 524 40.47 -25.69 -2.50
N PHE A 525 39.18 -25.65 -2.18
CA PHE A 525 38.09 -25.38 -3.08
C PHE A 525 37.60 -23.95 -2.86
N THR A 526 37.24 -23.28 -3.95
CA THR A 526 36.79 -21.89 -3.94
C THR A 526 35.58 -21.80 -4.85
N ALA A 527 34.52 -21.16 -4.34
CA ALA A 527 33.34 -20.85 -5.13
C ALA A 527 33.69 -19.87 -6.26
N TRP A 528 32.84 -19.77 -7.27
CA TRP A 528 33.06 -18.84 -8.39
C TRP A 528 32.47 -17.46 -8.13
N GLU A 529 31.40 -17.41 -7.33
CA GLU A 529 30.67 -16.18 -7.07
C GLU A 529 31.01 -15.62 -5.69
N ASP A 530 31.05 -14.29 -5.60
CA ASP A 530 31.19 -13.55 -4.34
C ASP A 530 29.81 -13.45 -3.65
N THR A 531 29.24 -14.62 -3.32
CA THR A 531 27.88 -14.79 -2.80
C THR A 531 27.85 -15.91 -1.76
N ASP A 532 26.83 -15.96 -0.92
CA ASP A 532 26.55 -17.12 -0.06
C ASP A 532 26.06 -18.28 -0.93
N MET A 533 26.79 -19.40 -0.98
CA MET A 533 26.40 -20.54 -1.80
C MET A 533 25.17 -21.20 -1.18
N ALA A 534 24.20 -21.59 -2.01
CA ALA A 534 22.99 -22.25 -1.52
C ALA A 534 23.29 -23.59 -0.81
N ASP A 535 24.36 -24.28 -1.25
CA ASP A 535 24.86 -25.52 -0.66
C ASP A 535 26.37 -25.40 -0.36
N ASP A 536 26.75 -25.63 0.91
CA ASP A 536 28.14 -25.75 1.34
C ASP A 536 28.82 -26.98 0.69
N LEU A 537 30.14 -26.94 0.51
CA LEU A 537 30.89 -28.07 -0.04
C LEU A 537 30.94 -29.26 0.94
N GLU A 538 30.43 -30.42 0.54
CA GLU A 538 30.40 -31.64 1.37
C GLU A 538 31.35 -32.75 0.88
N SER A 539 31.66 -33.73 1.74
CA SER A 539 32.48 -34.90 1.37
C SER A 539 32.06 -36.21 2.06
N SER A 540 32.37 -37.36 1.45
CA SER A 540 32.14 -38.69 2.06
C SER A 540 33.17 -39.03 3.15
N ALA A 541 32.99 -40.18 3.82
CA ALA A 541 34.05 -40.79 4.63
C ALA A 541 35.34 -40.93 3.78
N GLU A 542 36.50 -40.75 4.42
CA GLU A 542 37.85 -40.60 3.80
C GLU A 542 38.22 -39.20 3.26
N ALA A 543 37.36 -38.20 3.47
CA ALA A 543 37.73 -36.79 3.41
C ALA A 543 37.09 -35.99 4.56
N THR A 544 37.66 -34.84 4.89
CA THR A 544 37.08 -33.90 5.85
C THR A 544 37.08 -32.51 5.21
N VAL A 545 35.89 -31.95 4.99
CA VAL A 545 35.74 -30.55 4.58
C VAL A 545 35.82 -29.64 5.81
N THR A 546 36.48 -28.51 5.65
CA THR A 546 36.46 -27.42 6.61
C THR A 546 36.27 -26.14 5.83
N THR A 547 35.11 -25.51 5.98
CA THR A 547 34.87 -24.19 5.41
C THR A 547 35.72 -23.17 6.16
N VAL A 548 36.58 -22.48 5.42
CA VAL A 548 37.55 -21.51 5.98
C VAL A 548 37.10 -20.07 5.78
N THR A 549 36.22 -19.83 4.81
CA THR A 549 35.54 -18.55 4.57
C THR A 549 34.12 -18.87 4.10
N GLN A 550 33.08 -18.45 4.82
CA GLN A 550 31.70 -18.51 4.29
C GLN A 550 31.53 -17.45 3.19
N GLY A 551 30.74 -17.79 2.18
CA GLY A 551 30.29 -16.85 1.17
C GLY A 551 29.42 -15.75 1.81
N VAL A 552 29.53 -14.52 1.33
CA VAL A 552 28.57 -13.46 1.69
C VAL A 552 28.29 -12.59 0.48
N ASP A 553 27.04 -12.18 0.30
CA ASP A 553 26.63 -11.32 -0.79
C ASP A 553 27.21 -9.91 -0.70
N ALA A 554 27.49 -9.32 -1.86
CA ALA A 554 27.86 -7.92 -1.95
C ALA A 554 26.71 -7.00 -1.51
N VAL A 555 26.98 -6.10 -0.55
CA VAL A 555 26.03 -5.09 -0.10
C VAL A 555 26.34 -3.76 -0.77
N SER A 556 25.37 -3.20 -1.51
CA SER A 556 25.52 -1.88 -2.13
C SER A 556 25.52 -0.75 -1.10
N ALA A 557 26.36 0.26 -1.37
CA ALA A 557 26.39 1.50 -0.61
C ALA A 557 25.04 2.20 -0.64
N LEU A 558 24.57 2.66 0.52
CA LEU A 558 23.37 3.47 0.66
C LEU A 558 23.73 4.74 1.42
N ASN A 559 23.29 5.89 0.92
CA ASN A 559 23.41 7.15 1.64
C ASN A 559 22.22 8.05 1.35
N ARG A 560 21.54 8.49 2.41
CA ARG A 560 20.42 9.42 2.37
C ARG A 560 20.55 10.39 3.55
N LEU A 561 20.76 11.67 3.25
CA LEU A 561 20.78 12.71 4.28
C LEU A 561 19.44 12.79 4.99
N GLY A 562 19.47 12.87 6.32
CA GLY A 562 18.30 13.19 7.12
C GLY A 562 17.93 14.67 7.11
N ILE A 563 16.64 14.96 7.13
CA ILE A 563 16.12 16.32 7.34
C ILE A 563 15.17 16.27 8.53
N ASP A 564 15.49 17.03 9.57
CA ASP A 564 14.57 17.33 10.66
C ASP A 564 13.90 18.67 10.36
N THR A 565 12.58 18.67 10.22
CA THR A 565 11.81 19.88 9.92
C THR A 565 11.65 20.77 11.15
N ASN A 566 11.21 22.00 10.93
CA ASN A 566 11.09 23.01 11.96
C ASN A 566 9.76 22.92 12.75
N THR A 567 9.71 23.54 13.92
CA THR A 567 8.42 23.89 14.54
C THR A 567 7.94 25.22 13.97
N VAL A 568 6.63 25.36 13.78
CA VAL A 568 6.01 26.58 13.24
C VAL A 568 4.94 27.06 14.21
N THR A 569 5.08 28.30 14.69
CA THR A 569 4.11 28.96 15.58
C THR A 569 3.70 30.30 14.98
N ILE A 570 2.39 30.53 14.85
CA ILE A 570 1.81 31.74 14.26
C ILE A 570 0.78 32.30 15.25
N ALA A 571 1.11 33.36 15.98
CA ALA A 571 0.14 34.13 16.75
C ALA A 571 -0.70 34.98 15.79
N GLY A 572 -1.95 34.59 15.57
CA GLY A 572 -2.86 35.14 14.57
C GLY A 572 -3.43 36.52 14.93
N GLY A 573 -3.24 37.49 14.04
CA GLY A 573 -3.86 38.81 14.12
C GLY A 573 -5.31 38.80 13.64
N ALA A 574 -6.07 39.85 13.97
CA ALA A 574 -7.50 39.95 13.65
C ALA A 574 -7.82 39.91 12.13
N ALA A 575 -6.86 40.28 11.27
CA ALA A 575 -7.03 40.34 9.82
C ALA A 575 -6.49 39.12 9.06
N LEU A 576 -5.90 38.13 9.75
CA LEU A 576 -5.24 36.98 9.12
C LEU A 576 -6.28 36.04 8.49
N LYS A 577 -6.28 35.93 7.16
CA LYS A 577 -7.24 35.16 6.35
C LYS A 577 -6.72 33.81 5.91
N THR A 578 -5.46 33.77 5.45
CA THR A 578 -4.86 32.55 4.91
C THR A 578 -3.54 32.22 5.58
N VAL A 579 -3.35 30.93 5.84
CA VAL A 579 -2.08 30.38 6.33
C VAL A 579 -1.70 29.19 5.46
N THR A 580 -0.46 29.18 4.97
CA THR A 580 0.14 28.03 4.29
C THR A 580 1.39 27.60 5.05
N VAL A 581 1.46 26.34 5.46
CA VAL A 581 2.66 25.75 6.07
C VAL A 581 3.01 24.47 5.32
N ASP A 582 4.18 24.45 4.70
CA ASP A 582 4.70 23.31 3.94
C ASP A 582 6.04 22.89 4.55
N GLY A 583 6.10 21.69 5.13
CA GLY A 583 7.24 21.25 5.93
C GLY A 583 7.15 21.78 7.37
N TYR A 584 6.73 20.93 8.30
CA TYR A 584 6.74 21.26 9.72
C TYR A 584 6.76 19.99 10.59
N LYS A 585 7.27 20.14 11.80
CA LYS A 585 7.39 19.07 12.78
C LYS A 585 6.12 19.04 13.63
N ALA A 586 5.61 17.84 13.82
CA ALA A 586 4.56 17.58 14.80
C ALA A 586 5.04 17.97 16.20
N SER A 587 4.19 18.64 16.99
CA SER A 587 4.47 18.92 18.39
C SER A 587 3.25 18.70 19.27
N THR A 588 3.46 18.67 20.57
CA THR A 588 2.41 18.75 21.59
C THR A 588 2.32 20.19 22.10
N GLY A 589 1.12 20.80 22.10
CA GLY A 589 0.89 22.16 22.59
C GLY A 589 0.99 23.25 21.52
N THR A 590 1.53 24.42 21.89
CA THR A 590 1.33 25.74 21.23
C THR A 590 1.84 25.91 19.78
N ALA A 591 2.31 24.87 19.09
CA ALA A 591 2.70 25.01 17.68
C ALA A 591 1.49 24.88 16.76
N GLY A 592 1.48 25.70 15.71
CA GLY A 592 0.34 25.93 14.85
C GLY A 592 -0.10 27.39 14.85
N ILE A 593 -1.40 27.64 14.73
CA ILE A 593 -2.01 28.98 14.69
C ILE A 593 -2.63 29.25 16.06
N THR A 594 -2.04 30.17 16.81
CA THR A 594 -2.47 30.54 18.17
C THR A 594 -3.16 31.89 18.21
N GLY A 595 -3.89 32.15 19.30
CA GLY A 595 -4.51 33.45 19.58
C GLY A 595 -6.02 33.50 19.30
N THR A 596 -6.79 33.91 20.31
CA THR A 596 -8.26 33.97 20.29
C THR A 596 -8.82 35.19 19.55
N SER A 597 -7.96 36.07 19.05
CA SER A 597 -8.34 37.33 18.39
C SER A 597 -8.49 37.22 16.88
N ASN A 598 -8.14 36.08 16.27
CA ASN A 598 -8.30 35.91 14.83
C ASN A 598 -9.79 35.78 14.46
N THR A 599 -10.30 36.85 13.84
CA THR A 599 -11.68 36.94 13.35
C THR A 599 -11.76 37.05 11.82
N ALA A 600 -10.74 36.58 11.09
CA ALA A 600 -10.77 36.54 9.62
C ALA A 600 -10.34 35.21 8.97
N LEU A 601 -9.82 34.21 9.72
CA LEU A 601 -9.27 33.00 9.12
C LEU A 601 -10.34 32.20 8.34
N THR A 602 -10.08 31.98 7.05
CA THR A 602 -10.97 31.26 6.12
C THR A 602 -10.32 30.04 5.48
N SER A 603 -8.99 30.01 5.39
CA SER A 603 -8.27 28.93 4.73
C SER A 603 -6.95 28.62 5.41
N VAL A 604 -6.69 27.34 5.64
CA VAL A 604 -5.39 26.82 6.10
C VAL A 604 -4.95 25.72 5.14
N THR A 605 -3.72 25.81 4.66
CA THR A 605 -3.10 24.80 3.80
C THR A 605 -1.88 24.24 4.51
N LEU A 606 -1.87 22.94 4.76
CA LEU A 606 -0.78 22.22 5.42
C LEU A 606 -0.23 21.17 4.46
N ALA A 607 1.09 21.13 4.32
CA ALA A 607 1.78 20.14 3.51
C ALA A 607 3.01 19.56 4.22
N ASN A 608 3.35 18.30 3.91
CA ASN A 608 4.61 17.66 4.31
C ASN A 608 4.92 17.74 5.82
N GLY A 609 3.90 17.53 6.64
CA GLY A 609 3.97 17.75 8.09
C GLY A 609 3.66 16.52 8.93
N GLY A 610 4.16 16.50 10.16
CA GLY A 610 3.72 15.54 11.19
C GLY A 610 4.43 14.17 11.20
N THR A 611 5.51 14.02 10.44
CA THR A 611 6.30 12.82 10.10
C THR A 611 6.99 12.06 11.26
N SER A 612 6.40 11.98 12.45
CA SER A 612 6.90 11.05 13.48
C SER A 612 6.54 9.61 13.10
N SER A 613 7.53 8.71 13.08
CA SER A 613 7.36 7.27 12.88
C SER A 613 6.60 6.57 14.02
N THR A 614 6.36 7.29 15.12
CA THR A 614 5.53 6.81 16.23
C THR A 614 4.08 7.25 16.01
N ALA A 615 3.20 6.27 15.79
CA ALA A 615 1.77 6.50 15.75
C ALA A 615 1.32 7.32 16.98
N ASN A 616 0.59 8.41 16.71
CA ASN A 616 -0.31 9.07 17.66
C ASN A 616 0.27 10.03 18.74
N SER A 617 1.04 11.06 18.38
CA SER A 617 1.32 12.18 19.34
C SER A 617 1.59 13.57 18.75
N GLY A 618 1.53 13.73 17.43
CA GLY A 618 1.84 15.01 16.77
C GLY A 618 0.60 15.76 16.32
N SER A 619 0.35 16.97 16.86
CA SER A 619 -0.77 17.83 16.45
C SER A 619 -0.27 19.07 15.72
N PHE A 620 -1.06 19.58 14.77
CA PHE A 620 -1.04 20.99 14.37
C PHE A 620 -2.29 21.67 14.92
N GLU A 621 -2.12 22.64 15.81
CA GLU A 621 -3.23 23.28 16.53
C GLU A 621 -3.67 24.58 15.84
N ILE A 622 -4.98 24.82 15.80
CA ILE A 622 -5.60 26.04 15.29
C ILE A 622 -6.57 26.54 16.38
N ASP A 623 -6.14 27.46 17.23
CA ASP A 623 -6.86 27.87 18.45
C ASP A 623 -8.29 28.37 18.17
N SER A 624 -8.43 29.26 17.20
CA SER A 624 -9.72 29.82 16.85
C SER A 624 -9.78 30.21 15.38
N VAL A 625 -10.97 30.08 14.82
CA VAL A 625 -11.32 30.63 13.52
C VAL A 625 -12.56 31.49 13.62
N ALA A 626 -12.65 32.45 12.74
CA ALA A 626 -13.67 33.47 12.77
C ALA A 626 -14.99 33.11 12.12
N THR A 627 -14.87 32.22 11.15
CA THR A 627 -15.87 32.00 10.13
C THR A 627 -16.65 30.77 10.50
N ASN A 628 -17.95 30.81 10.23
CA ASN A 628 -18.77 29.61 10.33
C ASN A 628 -18.22 28.49 9.43
N SER A 629 -17.41 28.80 8.40
CA SER A 629 -16.84 27.80 7.49
C SER A 629 -15.33 27.97 7.30
N LEU A 630 -14.55 26.93 7.59
CA LEU A 630 -13.10 26.86 7.35
C LEU A 630 -12.79 25.91 6.17
N ALA A 631 -11.94 26.35 5.24
CA ALA A 631 -11.31 25.48 4.25
C ALA A 631 -9.96 24.96 4.77
N LEU A 632 -9.76 23.66 4.74
CA LEU A 632 -8.56 22.99 5.23
C LEU A 632 -7.97 22.10 4.12
N ASN A 633 -6.83 22.47 3.56
CA ASN A 633 -6.18 21.71 2.48
C ASN A 633 -4.96 20.98 3.06
N LEU A 634 -4.95 19.64 3.03
CA LEU A 634 -3.97 18.80 3.70
C LEU A 634 -3.29 17.89 2.67
N THR A 635 -1.97 18.02 2.51
CA THR A 635 -1.17 17.19 1.59
C THR A 635 -0.02 16.51 2.33
N ALA A 636 0.01 15.18 2.37
CA ALA A 636 1.02 14.42 3.12
C ALA A 636 1.17 14.88 4.58
N VAL A 637 0.03 15.10 5.25
CA VAL A 637 -0.04 15.48 6.67
C VAL A 637 -0.26 14.23 7.51
N VAL A 638 0.63 13.97 8.45
CA VAL A 638 0.57 12.84 9.37
C VAL A 638 0.08 13.33 10.73
N GLY A 639 -0.79 12.56 11.40
CA GLY A 639 -1.24 12.88 12.75
C GLY A 639 -2.48 13.78 12.79
N THR A 640 -2.68 14.48 13.90
CA THR A 640 -3.94 15.20 14.16
C THR A 640 -3.84 16.67 13.75
N VAL A 641 -4.86 17.18 13.06
CA VAL A 641 -5.09 18.62 12.90
C VAL A 641 -6.26 19.01 13.80
N SER A 642 -5.98 19.82 14.82
CA SER A 642 -6.93 20.18 15.87
C SER A 642 -7.39 21.62 15.71
N ILE A 643 -8.70 21.84 15.59
CA ILE A 643 -9.32 23.15 15.53
C ILE A 643 -10.03 23.41 16.88
N GLY A 644 -9.67 24.48 17.56
CA GLY A 644 -10.29 24.89 18.82
C GLY A 644 -11.71 25.38 18.61
N ALA A 645 -11.93 26.70 18.54
CA ALA A 645 -13.27 27.29 18.48
C ALA A 645 -13.61 27.94 17.11
N GLY A 646 -14.91 28.00 16.80
CA GLY A 646 -15.48 28.89 15.76
C GLY A 646 -15.91 28.23 14.44
N ALA A 647 -15.22 27.19 13.96
CA ALA A 647 -15.61 26.49 12.72
C ALA A 647 -16.90 25.68 12.95
N LYS A 648 -18.00 26.04 12.28
CA LYS A 648 -19.25 25.25 12.28
C LYS A 648 -19.29 24.25 11.13
N THR A 649 -18.79 24.66 9.98
CA THR A 649 -18.58 23.85 8.79
C THR A 649 -17.08 23.75 8.55
N LEU A 650 -16.56 22.54 8.41
CA LEU A 650 -15.17 22.28 8.06
C LEU A 650 -15.14 21.58 6.71
N ASN A 651 -14.51 22.21 5.71
CA ASN A 651 -14.31 21.62 4.38
C ASN A 651 -12.84 21.19 4.27
N ALA A 652 -12.57 19.91 4.46
CA ALA A 652 -11.23 19.34 4.45
C ALA A 652 -10.93 18.64 3.11
N SER A 653 -9.88 19.06 2.41
CA SER A 653 -9.36 18.35 1.24
C SER A 653 -8.09 17.60 1.63
N VAL A 654 -8.13 16.27 1.67
CA VAL A 654 -7.06 15.40 2.18
C VAL A 654 -6.42 14.60 1.04
N THR A 655 -5.11 14.73 0.88
CA THR A 655 -4.32 13.97 -0.11
C THR A 655 -3.08 13.39 0.58
N THR A 656 -3.03 12.07 0.80
CA THR A 656 -1.93 11.38 1.47
C THR A 656 -1.60 10.08 0.74
N SER A 657 -0.45 9.46 1.05
CA SER A 657 -0.14 8.10 0.62
C SER A 657 -0.97 7.08 1.40
N SER A 658 -1.08 5.85 0.89
CA SER A 658 -1.78 4.74 1.56
C SER A 658 -1.26 4.40 2.96
N SER A 659 -0.02 4.79 3.28
CA SER A 659 0.63 4.57 4.58
C SER A 659 0.42 5.68 5.61
N VAL A 660 -0.22 6.79 5.24
CA VAL A 660 -0.34 7.99 6.08
C VAL A 660 -1.81 8.36 6.29
N THR A 661 -2.22 8.47 7.55
CA THR A 661 -3.57 8.91 7.93
C THR A 661 -3.52 10.28 8.62
N THR A 662 -4.38 11.19 8.18
CA THR A 662 -4.63 12.48 8.84
C THR A 662 -5.87 12.40 9.72
N THR A 663 -5.75 12.74 11.01
CA THR A 663 -6.90 12.80 11.93
C THR A 663 -7.41 14.24 12.02
N ILE A 664 -8.71 14.45 11.86
CA ILE A 664 -9.36 15.76 12.00
C ILE A 664 -10.08 15.83 13.36
N ALA A 665 -9.81 16.88 14.11
CA ALA A 665 -10.52 17.21 15.35
C ALA A 665 -10.95 18.68 15.34
N SER A 666 -12.18 18.97 15.78
CA SER A 666 -12.70 20.31 15.97
C SER A 666 -13.72 20.42 17.11
N ALA A 667 -13.54 21.36 18.05
CA ALA A 667 -14.43 21.48 19.21
C ALA A 667 -15.83 22.05 18.87
N ASP A 668 -15.98 22.75 17.75
CA ASP A 668 -17.22 23.46 17.37
C ASP A 668 -17.88 22.99 16.07
N THR A 669 -17.24 22.11 15.30
CA THR A 669 -17.74 21.67 13.99
C THR A 669 -19.05 20.90 14.13
N GLU A 670 -20.07 21.37 13.41
CA GLU A 670 -21.39 20.75 13.27
C GLU A 670 -21.51 19.97 11.95
N THR A 671 -20.79 20.39 10.91
CA THR A 671 -20.74 19.75 9.59
C THR A 671 -19.30 19.59 9.13
N LEU A 672 -18.85 18.36 8.91
CA LEU A 672 -17.56 18.05 8.31
C LEU A 672 -17.78 17.53 6.87
N ASN A 673 -17.20 18.21 5.88
CA ASN A 673 -17.13 17.75 4.50
C ASN A 673 -15.68 17.39 4.17
N VAL A 674 -15.45 16.18 3.65
CA VAL A 674 -14.12 15.70 3.27
C VAL A 674 -14.08 15.39 1.78
N THR A 675 -13.01 15.84 1.12
CA THR A 675 -12.71 15.59 -0.29
C THR A 675 -11.28 15.11 -0.47
N GLY A 676 -10.94 14.61 -1.67
CA GLY A 676 -9.58 14.22 -2.03
C GLY A 676 -9.38 12.70 -2.09
N SER A 677 -8.13 12.25 -1.99
CA SER A 677 -7.76 10.85 -2.22
C SER A 677 -6.88 10.23 -1.13
N GLY A 678 -6.70 10.92 -0.01
CA GLY A 678 -5.88 10.46 1.12
C GLY A 678 -6.67 9.69 2.18
N ASN A 679 -5.95 9.09 3.13
CA ASN A 679 -6.55 8.49 4.32
C ASN A 679 -6.87 9.56 5.37
N VAL A 680 -8.08 9.53 5.90
CA VAL A 680 -8.59 10.50 6.89
C VAL A 680 -9.25 9.77 8.05
N ALA A 681 -9.17 10.34 9.24
CA ALA A 681 -9.85 9.81 10.42
C ALA A 681 -10.49 10.89 11.30
N GLY A 682 -11.46 10.50 12.13
CA GLY A 682 -12.07 11.37 13.13
C GLY A 682 -12.98 10.63 14.11
N THR A 683 -13.28 11.25 15.25
CA THR A 683 -14.20 10.69 16.25
C THR A 683 -15.10 11.74 16.87
N THR A 684 -16.39 11.45 16.98
CA THR A 684 -17.37 12.30 17.67
C THR A 684 -17.37 12.12 19.19
N ALA A 685 -16.59 11.18 19.75
CA ALA A 685 -16.49 11.00 21.20
C ALA A 685 -15.72 12.14 21.90
N SER A 686 -14.74 12.73 21.21
CA SER A 686 -13.86 13.77 21.78
C SER A 686 -13.47 14.83 20.76
N GLY A 687 -13.06 14.42 19.56
CA GLY A 687 -12.53 15.30 18.52
C GLY A 687 -13.59 16.09 17.76
N LEU A 688 -14.76 15.52 17.50
CA LEU A 688 -15.85 16.09 16.70
C LEU A 688 -17.18 16.06 17.48
N ALA A 689 -17.13 16.36 18.78
CA ALA A 689 -18.24 16.13 19.71
C ALA A 689 -19.54 16.89 19.39
N LYS A 690 -19.48 17.93 18.55
CA LYS A 690 -20.66 18.69 18.10
C LYS A 690 -21.10 18.34 16.67
N ALA A 691 -20.42 17.42 15.99
CA ALA A 691 -20.73 17.09 14.61
C ALA A 691 -22.10 16.42 14.53
N THR A 692 -23.00 17.05 13.79
CA THR A 692 -24.33 16.50 13.46
C THR A 692 -24.36 15.85 12.09
N ALA A 693 -23.39 16.18 11.23
CA ALA A 693 -23.22 15.58 9.91
C ALA A 693 -21.73 15.45 9.55
N ILE A 694 -21.35 14.28 9.05
CA ILE A 694 -20.04 13.99 8.45
C ILE A 694 -20.29 13.49 7.02
N SER A 695 -19.61 14.07 6.05
CA SER A 695 -19.74 13.73 4.63
C SER A 695 -18.36 13.50 4.02
N THR A 696 -18.10 12.29 3.51
CA THR A 696 -16.91 11.94 2.71
C THR A 696 -17.25 11.79 1.23
N SER A 697 -18.46 12.22 0.83
CA SER A 697 -18.99 12.17 -0.54
C SER A 697 -18.09 12.76 -1.64
N GLY A 698 -17.16 13.66 -1.30
CA GLY A 698 -16.21 14.23 -2.25
C GLY A 698 -14.85 13.53 -2.30
N MET A 699 -14.69 12.42 -1.57
CA MET A 699 -13.48 11.59 -1.62
C MET A 699 -13.55 10.65 -2.83
N THR A 700 -12.46 10.62 -3.60
CA THR A 700 -12.30 9.83 -4.83
C THR A 700 -11.37 8.64 -4.65
N GLY A 701 -10.82 8.44 -3.45
CA GLY A 701 -9.89 7.36 -3.11
C GLY A 701 -9.38 7.47 -1.67
N GLY A 702 -8.57 6.50 -1.25
CA GLY A 702 -8.09 6.40 0.13
C GLY A 702 -9.10 5.72 1.07
N THR A 703 -8.88 5.85 2.38
CA THR A 703 -9.75 5.30 3.42
C THR A 703 -10.23 6.39 4.38
N ALA A 704 -11.53 6.47 4.63
CA ALA A 704 -12.11 7.35 5.63
C ALA A 704 -12.53 6.55 6.86
N THR A 705 -11.91 6.79 8.01
CA THR A 705 -12.17 6.05 9.25
C THR A 705 -12.82 6.94 10.30
N PHE A 706 -14.12 6.77 10.54
CA PHE A 706 -14.88 7.61 11.47
C PHE A 706 -15.58 6.81 12.57
N THR A 707 -15.47 7.33 13.80
CA THR A 707 -16.19 6.79 14.95
C THR A 707 -17.32 7.74 15.39
N ILE A 708 -18.55 7.24 15.33
CA ILE A 708 -19.77 7.89 15.77
C ILE A 708 -20.10 7.38 17.18
N ALA A 709 -20.01 8.23 18.19
CA ALA A 709 -20.27 7.88 19.58
C ALA A 709 -21.78 7.71 19.84
N ASP A 710 -22.60 8.57 19.22
CA ASP A 710 -24.06 8.59 19.38
C ASP A 710 -24.75 8.65 18.01
N GLY A 711 -25.27 7.50 17.55
CA GLY A 711 -26.01 7.36 16.29
C GLY A 711 -27.37 8.09 16.28
N THR A 712 -27.76 8.75 17.37
CA THR A 712 -28.93 9.63 17.42
C THR A 712 -28.60 11.09 17.10
N ALA A 713 -27.32 11.47 17.17
CA ALA A 713 -26.86 12.85 17.01
C ALA A 713 -26.25 13.12 15.63
N THR A 714 -25.48 12.18 15.07
CA THR A 714 -24.65 12.40 13.88
C THR A 714 -25.09 11.55 12.68
N SER A 715 -25.31 12.16 11.53
CA SER A 715 -25.46 11.45 10.24
C SER A 715 -24.12 11.27 9.53
N PHE A 716 -24.01 10.23 8.71
CA PHE A 716 -22.85 9.97 7.84
C PHE A 716 -23.28 9.78 6.39
N THR A 717 -22.54 10.37 5.46
CA THR A 717 -22.75 10.23 4.01
C THR A 717 -21.41 10.02 3.32
N GLY A 718 -21.17 8.80 2.86
CA GLY A 718 -19.90 8.41 2.26
C GLY A 718 -19.80 8.68 0.77
N GLY A 719 -18.61 8.37 0.22
CA GLY A 719 -18.14 8.79 -1.10
C GLY A 719 -17.85 7.61 -2.01
N ALA A 720 -16.77 7.69 -2.81
CA ALA A 720 -16.27 6.56 -3.63
C ALA A 720 -15.03 5.90 -3.00
N ALA A 721 -14.57 6.42 -1.86
CA ALA A 721 -13.43 5.93 -1.11
C ALA A 721 -13.87 4.78 -0.18
N SER A 722 -12.94 4.02 0.40
CA SER A 722 -13.32 3.00 1.39
C SER A 722 -13.72 3.68 2.71
N ASP A 723 -15.01 3.71 2.99
CA ASP A 723 -15.60 4.30 4.18
C ASP A 723 -15.72 3.26 5.31
N ARG A 724 -15.06 3.53 6.44
CA ARG A 724 -14.98 2.66 7.63
C ARG A 724 -15.60 3.38 8.82
N VAL A 725 -16.88 3.12 9.07
CA VAL A 725 -17.67 3.79 10.10
C VAL A 725 -17.90 2.84 11.28
N THR A 726 -17.70 3.33 12.50
CA THR A 726 -18.04 2.61 13.74
C THR A 726 -19.03 3.41 14.55
N VAL A 727 -20.18 2.82 14.89
CA VAL A 727 -21.08 3.33 15.93
C VAL A 727 -20.70 2.68 17.25
N SER A 728 -20.10 3.46 18.16
CA SER A 728 -19.51 2.94 19.41
C SER A 728 -20.53 2.37 20.39
N ASP A 729 -21.74 2.92 20.39
CA ASP A 729 -22.86 2.44 21.19
C ASP A 729 -24.13 2.40 20.34
N ALA A 730 -24.47 1.21 19.86
CA ALA A 730 -25.71 0.94 19.13
C ALA A 730 -26.81 0.32 20.03
N SER A 731 -26.67 0.42 21.37
CA SER A 731 -27.72 -0.01 22.32
C SER A 731 -28.94 0.92 22.33
N VAL A 732 -28.79 2.11 21.78
CA VAL A 732 -29.88 3.05 21.48
C VAL A 732 -30.13 3.04 19.98
N ALA A 733 -31.41 3.04 19.58
CA ALA A 733 -31.78 2.97 18.17
C ALA A 733 -31.19 4.15 17.38
N ILE A 734 -30.40 3.84 16.37
CA ILE A 734 -29.81 4.83 15.48
C ILE A 734 -30.94 5.59 14.77
N THR A 735 -30.98 6.92 14.93
CA THR A 735 -32.04 7.79 14.39
C THR A 735 -31.56 8.70 13.26
N LYS A 736 -30.26 8.75 13.03
CA LYS A 736 -29.64 9.46 11.91
C LYS A 736 -29.23 8.48 10.82
N ALA A 737 -29.36 8.91 9.58
CA ALA A 737 -28.96 8.11 8.43
C ALA A 737 -27.43 7.91 8.44
N ILE A 738 -27.01 6.69 8.12
CA ILE A 738 -25.62 6.32 7.86
C ILE A 738 -25.62 5.67 6.49
N SER A 739 -25.07 6.34 5.49
CA SER A 739 -24.92 5.83 4.13
C SER A 739 -23.43 5.85 3.79
N LEU A 740 -22.86 4.72 3.38
CA LEU A 740 -21.41 4.59 3.13
C LEU A 740 -21.04 4.94 1.69
N GLY A 741 -21.98 4.87 0.74
CA GLY A 741 -21.78 5.42 -0.60
C GLY A 741 -21.35 4.35 -1.59
N ALA A 742 -20.40 4.67 -2.46
CA ALA A 742 -19.79 3.71 -3.36
C ALA A 742 -18.42 3.28 -2.83
N GLY A 743 -18.00 2.04 -3.09
CA GLY A 743 -16.73 1.52 -2.59
C GLY A 743 -16.92 0.21 -1.87
N ASN A 744 -15.86 -0.29 -1.25
CA ASN A 744 -15.95 -1.45 -0.38
C ASN A 744 -15.90 -0.96 1.05
N ASP A 745 -17.08 -0.84 1.66
CA ASP A 745 -17.26 -0.10 2.89
C ASP A 745 -17.55 -1.02 4.08
N ARG A 746 -17.44 -0.46 5.28
CA ARG A 746 -17.62 -1.17 6.54
C ARG A 746 -18.36 -0.33 7.56
N LEU A 747 -19.50 -0.83 8.03
CA LEU A 747 -20.21 -0.31 9.21
C LEU A 747 -20.07 -1.28 10.38
N VAL A 748 -19.53 -0.81 11.50
CA VAL A 748 -19.45 -1.57 12.76
C VAL A 748 -20.47 -1.03 13.74
N LEU A 749 -21.31 -1.92 14.27
CA LEU A 749 -22.29 -1.64 15.31
C LEU A 749 -21.86 -2.32 16.61
N SER A 750 -21.42 -1.53 17.58
CA SER A 750 -20.91 -2.02 18.87
C SER A 750 -21.99 -2.01 19.96
N GLY A 751 -21.88 -2.93 20.92
CA GLY A 751 -22.82 -3.08 22.04
C GLY A 751 -23.97 -4.05 21.76
N ASN A 752 -25.06 -3.93 22.50
CA ASN A 752 -26.28 -4.73 22.31
C ASN A 752 -27.16 -4.04 21.26
N VAL A 753 -26.94 -4.35 19.98
CA VAL A 753 -27.54 -3.59 18.88
C VAL A 753 -29.07 -3.73 18.88
N VAL A 754 -29.77 -2.60 18.79
CA VAL A 754 -31.23 -2.55 18.65
C VAL A 754 -31.63 -2.10 17.25
N VAL A 755 -32.86 -2.39 16.82
CA VAL A 755 -33.36 -2.06 15.47
C VAL A 755 -33.25 -0.55 15.23
N PRO A 756 -32.52 -0.10 14.18
CA PRO A 756 -32.44 1.31 13.81
C PRO A 756 -33.82 1.88 13.43
N THR A 757 -34.01 3.19 13.62
CA THR A 757 -35.20 3.89 13.10
C THR A 757 -34.93 4.53 11.75
N ALA A 758 -33.69 4.98 11.53
CA ALA A 758 -33.19 5.40 10.23
C ALA A 758 -32.71 4.19 9.40
N THR A 759 -32.66 4.36 8.09
CA THR A 759 -32.02 3.40 7.19
C THR A 759 -30.50 3.54 7.28
N LEU A 760 -29.81 2.41 7.38
CA LEU A 760 -28.37 2.27 7.27
C LEU A 760 -28.09 1.67 5.90
N SER A 761 -27.19 2.25 5.12
CA SER A 761 -26.93 1.80 3.74
C SER A 761 -25.44 1.61 3.51
N GLY A 762 -25.05 0.46 2.95
CA GLY A 762 -23.71 0.24 2.40
C GLY A 762 -23.58 1.08 1.12
N GLY A 763 -24.30 0.68 0.08
CA GLY A 763 -24.49 1.45 -1.14
C GLY A 763 -24.01 0.66 -2.36
N GLU A 764 -23.15 1.21 -3.21
CA GLU A 764 -22.60 0.50 -4.37
C GLU A 764 -21.25 -0.14 -4.04
N GLY A 765 -21.14 -1.46 -4.13
CA GLY A 765 -19.85 -2.15 -4.03
C GLY A 765 -19.96 -3.45 -3.26
N THR A 766 -18.97 -3.77 -2.44
CA THR A 766 -19.02 -4.95 -1.55
C THR A 766 -18.90 -4.48 -0.10
N ASP A 767 -20.06 -4.32 0.52
CA ASP A 767 -20.19 -3.66 1.81
C ASP A 767 -20.40 -4.62 2.97
N GLN A 768 -19.87 -4.25 4.12
CA GLN A 768 -19.89 -5.08 5.32
C GLN A 768 -20.64 -4.39 6.47
N ILE A 769 -21.64 -5.07 7.02
CA ILE A 769 -22.22 -4.73 8.31
C ILE A 769 -21.68 -5.67 9.38
N ARG A 770 -21.18 -5.11 10.50
CA ARG A 770 -20.51 -5.88 11.55
C ARG A 770 -21.19 -5.71 12.90
N MET A 771 -21.43 -6.82 13.60
CA MET A 771 -22.03 -6.84 14.93
C MET A 771 -21.71 -8.16 15.64
N ASN A 772 -21.94 -8.25 16.96
CA ASN A 772 -21.80 -9.53 17.67
C ASN A 772 -22.95 -10.51 17.34
N GLY A 773 -22.71 -11.80 17.57
CA GLY A 773 -23.63 -12.89 17.23
C GLY A 773 -24.96 -12.79 17.96
N ALA A 774 -24.95 -12.40 19.24
CA ALA A 774 -26.17 -12.18 20.02
C ALA A 774 -27.07 -11.09 19.39
N SER A 775 -26.46 -10.00 18.91
CA SER A 775 -27.18 -8.92 18.22
C SER A 775 -27.68 -9.36 16.85
N ALA A 776 -26.85 -10.05 16.06
CA ALA A 776 -27.25 -10.59 14.75
C ALA A 776 -28.47 -11.52 14.87
N ALA A 777 -28.48 -12.41 15.88
CA ALA A 777 -29.62 -13.29 16.17
C ALA A 777 -30.87 -12.51 16.60
N ALA A 778 -30.75 -11.56 17.53
CA ALA A 778 -31.88 -10.78 17.99
C ALA A 778 -32.51 -9.93 16.87
N LEU A 779 -31.68 -9.33 16.01
CA LEU A 779 -32.12 -8.47 14.92
C LEU A 779 -32.72 -9.28 13.76
N SER A 780 -32.12 -10.41 13.40
CA SER A 780 -32.65 -11.30 12.36
C SER A 780 -33.96 -11.99 12.73
N LEU A 781 -34.33 -12.06 14.01
CA LEU A 781 -35.67 -12.46 14.45
C LEU A 781 -36.72 -11.36 14.28
N ASN A 782 -36.29 -10.11 14.12
CA ASN A 782 -37.17 -8.97 13.92
C ASN A 782 -37.24 -8.60 12.44
N GLY A 783 -38.39 -8.88 11.80
CA GLY A 783 -38.61 -8.57 10.38
C GLY A 783 -38.51 -7.08 10.01
N ASP A 784 -38.58 -6.17 10.99
CA ASP A 784 -38.40 -4.74 10.74
C ASP A 784 -36.94 -4.38 10.43
N PHE A 785 -35.96 -5.18 10.88
CA PHE A 785 -34.54 -4.87 10.71
C PHE A 785 -34.11 -4.88 9.24
N ALA A 786 -34.60 -5.84 8.45
CA ALA A 786 -34.32 -5.92 7.02
C ALA A 786 -34.69 -4.62 6.29
N ALA A 787 -35.81 -3.98 6.67
CA ALA A 787 -36.25 -2.71 6.07
C ALA A 787 -35.43 -1.48 6.52
N LYS A 788 -34.43 -1.68 7.41
CA LYS A 788 -33.58 -0.64 8.00
C LYS A 788 -32.13 -0.76 7.57
N ILE A 789 -31.76 -1.82 6.89
CA ILE A 789 -30.48 -1.94 6.20
C ILE A 789 -30.74 -1.97 4.68
N ASP A 790 -29.77 -1.56 3.88
CA ASP A 790 -29.86 -1.56 2.42
C ASP A 790 -28.46 -1.64 1.80
N GLY A 791 -28.28 -2.40 0.73
CA GLY A 791 -27.01 -2.50 0.00
C GLY A 791 -25.82 -2.98 0.84
N PHE A 792 -26.02 -3.99 1.68
CA PHE A 792 -24.91 -4.72 2.31
C PHE A 792 -24.86 -6.14 1.74
N GLU A 793 -23.68 -6.58 1.29
CA GLU A 793 -23.49 -7.93 0.75
C GLU A 793 -22.97 -8.90 1.79
N ARG A 794 -22.33 -8.40 2.86
CA ARG A 794 -21.65 -9.23 3.87
C ARG A 794 -22.07 -8.88 5.30
N LEU A 795 -22.44 -9.90 6.07
CA LEU A 795 -22.56 -9.82 7.52
C LEU A 795 -21.25 -10.30 8.16
N TYR A 796 -20.67 -9.53 9.08
CA TYR A 796 -19.55 -9.97 9.90
C TYR A 796 -19.99 -10.15 11.35
N ILE A 797 -19.89 -11.37 11.87
CA ILE A 797 -20.08 -11.71 13.28
C ILE A 797 -18.76 -11.52 14.04
N THR A 798 -18.70 -10.49 14.89
CA THR A 798 -17.44 -9.95 15.42
C THR A 798 -16.84 -10.70 16.61
N ASP A 799 -17.60 -11.58 17.24
CA ASP A 799 -17.21 -12.36 18.41
C ASP A 799 -17.18 -13.85 18.10
N ASN A 800 -16.39 -14.60 18.87
CA ASN A 800 -16.48 -16.06 18.88
C ASN A 800 -17.73 -16.43 19.69
N VAL A 801 -18.72 -17.01 19.02
CA VAL A 801 -20.05 -17.23 19.60
C VAL A 801 -19.98 -18.37 20.61
N THR A 802 -20.27 -18.09 21.89
CA THR A 802 -20.11 -19.07 22.99
C THR A 802 -21.41 -19.70 23.48
N ALA A 803 -22.56 -19.18 23.05
CA ALA A 803 -23.87 -19.67 23.41
C ALA A 803 -24.67 -19.98 22.15
N ALA A 804 -25.56 -20.97 22.23
CA ALA A 804 -26.41 -21.36 21.11
C ALA A 804 -27.17 -20.15 20.53
N THR A 805 -26.82 -19.78 19.31
CA THR A 805 -27.22 -18.53 18.65
C THR A 805 -27.60 -18.83 17.21
N THR A 806 -28.80 -18.41 16.80
CA THR A 806 -29.28 -18.61 15.43
C THR A 806 -29.48 -17.26 14.74
N VAL A 807 -28.83 -17.06 13.60
CA VAL A 807 -29.00 -15.89 12.74
C VAL A 807 -29.84 -16.26 11.54
N ASN A 808 -31.01 -15.63 11.37
CA ASN A 808 -31.93 -15.92 10.27
C ASN A 808 -31.70 -14.99 9.06
N MET A 809 -31.05 -15.53 8.02
CA MET A 809 -30.65 -14.75 6.84
C MET A 809 -31.83 -14.26 5.98
N ALA A 810 -33.03 -14.83 6.14
CA ALA A 810 -34.22 -14.35 5.43
C ALA A 810 -34.62 -12.91 5.81
N ASN A 811 -34.20 -12.43 6.99
CA ASN A 811 -34.49 -11.10 7.50
C ASN A 811 -33.24 -10.19 7.50
N MET A 812 -32.24 -10.49 6.66
CA MET A 812 -30.98 -9.76 6.55
C MET A 812 -30.83 -9.05 5.20
N ASP A 813 -31.95 -8.58 4.63
CA ASP A 813 -32.01 -7.81 3.37
C ASP A 813 -31.22 -8.41 2.19
N GLY A 814 -31.28 -9.73 2.04
CA GLY A 814 -30.62 -10.41 0.92
C GLY A 814 -29.10 -10.58 1.05
N ILE A 815 -28.49 -10.32 2.21
CA ILE A 815 -27.10 -10.68 2.49
C ILE A 815 -26.87 -12.18 2.22
N THR A 816 -25.90 -12.50 1.38
CA THR A 816 -25.56 -13.89 0.98
C THR A 816 -24.19 -14.36 1.44
N TYR A 817 -23.46 -13.52 2.17
CA TYR A 817 -22.10 -13.81 2.63
C TYR A 817 -21.97 -13.52 4.12
N VAL A 818 -21.56 -14.51 4.91
CA VAL A 818 -21.35 -14.37 6.36
C VAL A 818 -19.89 -14.60 6.69
N ILE A 819 -19.25 -13.60 7.30
CA ILE A 819 -17.92 -13.73 7.92
C ILE A 819 -18.12 -14.00 9.41
N SER A 820 -17.48 -15.04 9.92
CA SER A 820 -17.64 -15.50 11.29
C SER A 820 -16.29 -15.63 11.99
N ASN A 821 -16.19 -15.02 13.19
CA ASN A 821 -15.13 -15.30 14.16
C ASN A 821 -15.33 -16.67 14.87
N ASN A 822 -16.01 -17.59 14.20
CA ASN A 822 -16.30 -18.96 14.62
C ASN A 822 -17.16 -19.05 15.89
N SER A 823 -17.34 -20.25 16.44
CA SER A 823 -18.12 -20.50 17.64
C SER A 823 -17.47 -21.56 18.53
N THR A 824 -17.94 -21.72 19.76
CA THR A 824 -17.55 -22.83 20.63
C THR A 824 -18.60 -23.93 20.62
N GLY A 825 -18.24 -25.10 21.13
CA GLY A 825 -19.11 -26.24 21.32
C GLY A 825 -20.13 -25.97 22.42
N THR A 826 -21.39 -26.27 22.13
CA THR A 826 -22.47 -26.27 23.11
C THR A 826 -23.05 -27.67 23.19
N ALA A 827 -23.52 -28.09 24.37
CA ALA A 827 -24.16 -29.38 24.53
C ALA A 827 -25.35 -29.49 23.57
N ALA A 828 -25.27 -30.39 22.59
CA ALA A 828 -26.34 -30.63 21.66
C ALA A 828 -27.56 -31.18 22.41
N ALA A 829 -28.76 -30.75 22.00
CA ALA A 829 -29.98 -31.42 22.44
C ALA A 829 -29.98 -32.83 21.84
N ALA A 830 -30.17 -33.85 22.68
CA ALA A 830 -30.22 -35.23 22.20
C ALA A 830 -31.31 -35.38 21.13
N THR A 831 -30.97 -36.03 20.03
CA THR A 831 -31.92 -36.31 18.94
C THR A 831 -32.38 -37.77 18.99
N LYS A 832 -33.63 -38.02 18.57
CA LYS A 832 -34.20 -39.36 18.50
C LYS A 832 -33.71 -40.07 17.25
N ALA A 833 -33.32 -41.33 17.39
CA ALA A 833 -33.01 -42.17 16.24
C ALA A 833 -34.28 -42.42 15.39
N THR A 834 -34.13 -42.57 14.07
CA THR A 834 -35.24 -42.94 13.18
C THR A 834 -34.80 -43.99 12.16
N PHE A 835 -35.72 -44.84 11.71
CA PHE A 835 -35.51 -45.66 10.52
C PHE A 835 -36.83 -45.94 9.81
N THR A 836 -36.75 -46.24 8.51
CA THR A 836 -37.90 -46.58 7.68
C THR A 836 -37.72 -47.97 7.08
N VAL A 837 -38.71 -48.84 7.25
CA VAL A 837 -38.77 -50.17 6.66
C VAL A 837 -39.69 -50.14 5.45
N ASN A 838 -39.22 -50.66 4.32
CA ASN A 838 -40.02 -50.92 3.13
C ASN A 838 -40.36 -52.40 3.03
N LEU A 839 -41.65 -52.70 2.95
CA LEU A 839 -42.19 -54.06 2.83
C LEU A 839 -42.61 -54.43 1.39
N ALA A 840 -42.23 -53.61 0.40
CA ALA A 840 -42.55 -53.85 -1.00
C ALA A 840 -42.05 -55.22 -1.46
N GLY A 841 -42.94 -56.01 -2.07
CA GLY A 841 -42.66 -57.39 -2.48
C GLY A 841 -43.17 -58.46 -1.50
N SER A 842 -43.60 -58.08 -0.30
CA SER A 842 -44.31 -58.99 0.61
C SER A 842 -45.69 -59.37 0.04
N THR A 843 -45.98 -60.67 -0.09
CA THR A 843 -47.22 -61.16 -0.73
C THR A 843 -48.14 -61.93 0.20
N LYS A 844 -47.63 -62.52 1.30
CA LYS A 844 -48.46 -63.25 2.28
C LYS A 844 -47.80 -63.38 3.65
N LEU A 845 -48.59 -63.18 4.71
CA LEU A 845 -48.35 -63.71 6.07
C LEU A 845 -49.55 -64.60 6.46
N THR A 846 -49.35 -65.91 6.65
CA THR A 846 -50.44 -66.88 6.93
C THR A 846 -50.99 -66.72 8.34
N GLY A 847 -52.32 -66.68 8.46
CA GLY A 847 -53.01 -66.48 9.74
C GLY A 847 -53.02 -67.73 10.64
N ASN A 848 -52.89 -67.53 11.95
CA ASN A 848 -52.78 -68.53 13.02
C ASN A 848 -51.53 -69.43 12.99
N GLU A 849 -50.69 -69.33 11.96
CA GLU A 849 -49.53 -70.20 11.77
C GLU A 849 -48.21 -69.43 11.84
N ASP A 850 -48.18 -68.20 11.31
CA ASP A 850 -46.95 -67.42 11.22
C ASP A 850 -46.98 -66.15 12.04
N SER A 851 -45.79 -65.62 12.33
CA SER A 851 -45.66 -64.35 13.03
C SER A 851 -44.44 -63.54 12.60
N LEU A 852 -44.54 -62.24 12.81
CA LEU A 852 -43.42 -61.29 12.70
C LEU A 852 -43.21 -60.62 14.04
N SER A 853 -41.99 -60.67 14.56
CA SER A 853 -41.63 -60.02 15.81
C SER A 853 -40.52 -59.01 15.62
N PHE A 854 -40.65 -57.86 16.28
CA PHE A 854 -39.61 -56.84 16.37
C PHE A 854 -39.77 -56.09 17.69
N ASN A 855 -38.65 -55.84 18.38
CA ASN A 855 -38.56 -54.94 19.53
C ASN A 855 -39.68 -55.08 20.58
N GLY A 856 -39.88 -56.29 21.08
CA GLY A 856 -40.91 -56.61 22.09
C GLY A 856 -42.32 -56.85 21.53
N ALA A 857 -42.58 -56.44 20.29
CA ALA A 857 -43.87 -56.60 19.64
C ALA A 857 -43.90 -57.84 18.72
N THR A 858 -45.04 -58.54 18.69
CA THR A 858 -45.27 -59.68 17.79
C THR A 858 -46.63 -59.57 17.10
N LEU A 859 -46.62 -59.59 15.77
CA LEU A 859 -47.81 -59.73 14.93
C LEU A 859 -48.08 -61.21 14.68
N SER A 860 -49.18 -61.74 15.21
CA SER A 860 -49.70 -63.09 14.93
C SER A 860 -51.15 -63.00 14.44
N PRO A 861 -51.37 -62.78 13.14
CA PRO A 861 -52.71 -62.49 12.63
C PRO A 861 -53.58 -63.74 12.69
N THR A 862 -54.88 -63.61 12.97
CA THR A 862 -55.82 -64.77 12.97
C THR A 862 -56.36 -65.12 11.58
N THR A 863 -56.03 -64.33 10.57
CA THR A 863 -56.40 -64.48 9.16
C THR A 863 -55.24 -64.04 8.28
N ASP A 864 -55.11 -64.61 7.08
CA ASP A 864 -54.03 -64.25 6.16
C ASP A 864 -53.98 -62.75 5.86
N ILE A 865 -52.77 -62.19 5.90
CA ILE A 865 -52.47 -60.84 5.41
C ILE A 865 -51.86 -60.98 4.02
N THR A 866 -52.59 -60.58 2.98
CA THR A 866 -52.25 -60.90 1.58
C THR A 866 -51.67 -59.73 0.77
N THR A 867 -51.33 -58.61 1.39
CA THR A 867 -50.71 -57.46 0.71
C THR A 867 -49.69 -56.76 1.60
N ALA A 868 -48.62 -56.20 0.99
CA ALA A 868 -47.60 -55.42 1.70
C ALA A 868 -48.17 -54.21 2.46
N ASN A 869 -49.18 -53.53 1.91
CA ASN A 869 -49.80 -52.38 2.58
C ASN A 869 -50.62 -52.81 3.81
N ALA A 870 -51.39 -53.90 3.70
CA ALA A 870 -52.13 -54.44 4.84
C ALA A 870 -51.18 -54.94 5.93
N LEU A 871 -50.03 -55.50 5.55
CA LEU A 871 -48.97 -55.90 6.46
C LEU A 871 -48.34 -54.69 7.15
N ALA A 872 -48.03 -53.63 6.40
CA ALA A 872 -47.49 -52.39 6.94
C ALA A 872 -48.43 -51.75 7.97
N LEU A 873 -49.73 -51.69 7.67
CA LEU A 873 -50.75 -51.20 8.60
C LEU A 873 -50.88 -52.08 9.85
N ALA A 874 -50.81 -53.41 9.70
CA ALA A 874 -50.93 -54.33 10.82
C ALA A 874 -49.74 -54.24 11.78
N LEU A 875 -48.53 -54.13 11.25
CA LEU A 875 -47.31 -53.90 12.05
C LEU A 875 -47.34 -52.52 12.72
N ALA A 876 -47.78 -51.48 12.00
CA ALA A 876 -47.89 -50.13 12.55
C ALA A 876 -48.87 -50.00 13.72
N GLY A 877 -49.82 -50.93 13.86
CA GLY A 877 -50.78 -50.96 14.97
C GLY A 877 -50.26 -51.59 16.26
N LEU A 878 -49.01 -52.07 16.29
CA LEU A 878 -48.39 -52.66 17.47
C LEU A 878 -47.68 -51.61 18.33
N GLU A 879 -47.51 -51.93 19.62
CA GLU A 879 -46.66 -51.17 20.54
C GLU A 879 -45.29 -51.85 20.63
N TYR A 880 -44.21 -51.08 20.44
CA TYR A 880 -42.84 -51.55 20.48
C TYR A 880 -42.12 -50.95 21.70
N ASP A 881 -41.20 -51.69 22.30
CA ASP A 881 -40.59 -51.31 23.59
C ASP A 881 -39.76 -50.01 23.52
N ASP A 882 -39.02 -49.79 22.44
CA ASP A 882 -38.04 -48.69 22.27
C ASP A 882 -38.39 -47.76 21.10
N TRP A 883 -39.42 -48.09 20.32
CA TRP A 883 -39.75 -47.41 19.07
C TRP A 883 -41.22 -47.01 18.99
N GLU A 884 -41.49 -45.83 18.45
CA GLU A 884 -42.81 -45.37 18.07
C GLU A 884 -42.93 -45.32 16.54
N VAL A 885 -44.09 -45.72 16.01
CA VAL A 885 -44.36 -45.58 14.57
C VAL A 885 -44.85 -44.17 14.30
N THR A 886 -44.05 -43.37 13.59
CA THR A 886 -44.34 -41.96 13.31
C THR A 886 -44.99 -41.74 11.95
N SER A 887 -44.82 -42.66 11.01
CA SER A 887 -45.51 -42.59 9.71
C SER A 887 -45.72 -43.96 9.06
N VAL A 888 -46.78 -44.07 8.27
CA VAL A 888 -47.05 -45.22 7.38
C VAL A 888 -47.51 -44.69 6.03
N SER A 889 -46.85 -45.10 4.95
CA SER A 889 -47.18 -44.67 3.59
C SER A 889 -47.10 -45.84 2.61
N GLY A 890 -48.24 -46.40 2.21
CA GLY A 890 -48.26 -47.58 1.35
C GLY A 890 -47.65 -48.81 2.04
N SER A 891 -46.51 -49.29 1.53
CA SER A 891 -45.77 -50.43 2.08
C SER A 891 -44.60 -50.04 3.00
N THR A 892 -44.41 -48.75 3.30
CA THR A 892 -43.34 -48.27 4.19
C THR A 892 -43.85 -47.87 5.57
N ILE A 893 -43.04 -48.14 6.60
CA ILE A 893 -43.27 -47.78 8.01
C ILE A 893 -42.05 -47.01 8.51
N THR A 894 -42.23 -45.84 9.11
CA THR A 894 -41.16 -45.09 9.81
C THR A 894 -41.28 -45.27 11.30
N PHE A 895 -40.19 -45.68 11.92
CA PHE A 895 -39.98 -45.81 13.35
C PHE A 895 -39.10 -44.66 13.85
N THR A 896 -39.43 -44.14 15.03
CA THR A 896 -38.65 -43.13 15.75
C THR A 896 -38.44 -43.64 17.17
N ALA A 897 -37.25 -43.45 17.74
CA ALA A 897 -36.96 -43.88 19.10
C ALA A 897 -37.88 -43.15 20.10
N ILE A 898 -38.33 -43.86 21.13
CA ILE A 898 -39.17 -43.26 22.18
C ILE A 898 -38.36 -42.25 23.00
N ASP A 899 -37.12 -42.60 23.34
CA ASP A 899 -36.16 -41.73 24.02
C ASP A 899 -35.13 -41.14 23.04
N ALA A 900 -34.57 -39.97 23.36
CA ALA A 900 -33.50 -39.33 22.58
C ALA A 900 -32.11 -39.77 23.09
N GLY A 901 -31.15 -40.00 22.19
CA GLY A 901 -29.80 -40.53 22.51
C GLY A 901 -29.38 -41.74 21.67
N THR A 902 -28.13 -42.20 21.85
CA THR A 902 -27.53 -43.35 21.15
C THR A 902 -27.91 -44.71 21.77
N GLY A 903 -28.60 -44.71 22.92
CA GLY A 903 -28.95 -45.93 23.67
C GLY A 903 -29.82 -46.95 22.89
N THR A 904 -30.54 -46.49 21.86
CA THR A 904 -31.31 -47.33 20.93
C THR A 904 -30.57 -47.45 19.59
N SER A 905 -29.98 -48.61 19.33
CA SER A 905 -29.28 -48.87 18.06
C SER A 905 -30.25 -48.95 16.89
N VAL A 906 -29.97 -48.22 15.81
CA VAL A 906 -30.78 -48.30 14.59
C VAL A 906 -30.49 -49.64 13.90
N PRO A 907 -31.51 -50.43 13.52
CA PRO A 907 -31.30 -51.65 12.75
C PRO A 907 -30.60 -51.34 11.41
N THR A 908 -29.70 -52.21 10.95
CA THR A 908 -28.97 -52.04 9.67
C THR A 908 -29.34 -53.08 8.60
N GLY A 909 -30.30 -53.97 8.90
CA GLY A 909 -30.70 -55.07 8.03
C GLY A 909 -32.13 -55.55 8.24
N THR A 910 -32.32 -56.87 8.31
CA THR A 910 -33.62 -57.51 8.56
C THR A 910 -34.17 -57.07 9.92
N VAL A 911 -35.20 -56.21 9.92
CA VAL A 911 -35.84 -55.67 11.13
C VAL A 911 -36.79 -56.68 11.78
N PHE A 912 -37.77 -57.20 11.03
CA PHE A 912 -38.72 -58.17 11.58
C PHE A 912 -38.16 -59.59 11.45
N THR A 913 -38.16 -60.31 12.56
CA THR A 913 -37.86 -61.74 12.59
C THR A 913 -39.13 -62.50 12.28
N LYS A 914 -39.07 -63.35 11.25
CA LYS A 914 -40.18 -64.18 10.81
C LYS A 914 -40.11 -65.55 11.46
N ALA A 915 -41.20 -65.97 12.10
CA ALA A 915 -41.44 -67.38 12.44
C ALA A 915 -42.42 -67.93 11.42
N ASP A 916 -41.94 -68.83 10.56
CA ASP A 916 -42.66 -69.44 9.46
C ASP A 916 -42.83 -70.93 9.72
N THR A 917 -44.05 -71.36 10.03
CA THR A 917 -44.33 -72.76 10.38
C THR A 917 -44.72 -73.60 9.17
N ASP A 918 -45.31 -72.97 8.14
CA ASP A 918 -45.90 -73.65 6.98
C ASP A 918 -45.10 -73.48 5.66
N ALA A 919 -44.12 -72.58 5.64
CA ALA A 919 -43.31 -72.17 4.50
C ALA A 919 -44.07 -71.47 3.35
N ASP A 920 -45.29 -70.98 3.59
CA ASP A 920 -46.16 -70.32 2.60
C ASP A 920 -46.10 -68.78 2.65
N SER A 921 -45.56 -68.23 3.74
CA SER A 921 -45.40 -66.78 3.88
C SER A 921 -44.24 -66.23 3.04
N VAL A 922 -44.46 -65.12 2.34
CA VAL A 922 -43.42 -64.42 1.56
C VAL A 922 -43.34 -62.98 2.06
N ILE A 923 -42.31 -62.72 2.87
CA ILE A 923 -42.03 -61.43 3.50
C ILE A 923 -40.73 -60.89 2.93
N VAL A 924 -40.82 -59.71 2.32
CA VAL A 924 -39.69 -58.95 1.79
C VAL A 924 -39.62 -57.65 2.58
N GLN A 925 -38.44 -57.36 3.14
CA GLN A 925 -38.19 -56.16 3.90
C GLN A 925 -36.82 -55.58 3.57
N SER A 926 -36.72 -54.26 3.55
CA SER A 926 -35.46 -53.53 3.48
C SER A 926 -35.57 -52.24 4.28
N ILE A 927 -34.43 -51.74 4.75
CA ILE A 927 -34.37 -50.41 5.38
C ILE A 927 -34.15 -49.39 4.27
N SER A 928 -35.06 -48.43 4.13
CA SER A 928 -35.03 -47.42 3.07
C SER A 928 -34.47 -46.08 3.52
N ALA A 929 -34.38 -45.84 4.84
CA ALA A 929 -33.72 -44.68 5.43
C ALA A 929 -33.44 -44.95 6.91
N SER A 930 -32.37 -44.38 7.45
CA SER A 930 -32.05 -44.43 8.88
C SER A 930 -31.28 -43.19 9.31
N THR A 931 -31.54 -42.71 10.52
CA THR A 931 -30.82 -41.61 11.17
C THR A 931 -30.53 -42.04 12.61
N ALA A 932 -29.27 -42.02 13.03
CA ALA A 932 -28.92 -42.29 14.43
C ALA A 932 -29.38 -41.13 15.34
N GLY A 933 -29.73 -41.45 16.58
CA GLY A 933 -29.95 -40.44 17.61
C GLY A 933 -28.61 -39.99 18.20
N THR A 934 -28.51 -38.73 18.63
CA THR A 934 -27.31 -38.17 19.25
C THR A 934 -27.49 -38.02 20.76
N ASP A 935 -26.43 -38.27 21.54
CA ASP A 935 -26.46 -38.22 23.01
C ASP A 935 -26.38 -36.80 23.59
N THR A 936 -26.83 -36.65 24.84
CA THR A 936 -26.50 -35.47 25.65
C THR A 936 -25.02 -35.50 26.02
N GLY A 937 -24.18 -34.85 25.23
CA GLY A 937 -22.72 -34.84 25.45
C GLY A 937 -21.93 -34.48 24.20
N ASP A 938 -22.48 -34.73 23.00
CA ASP A 938 -21.91 -34.22 21.76
C ASP A 938 -21.96 -32.69 21.76
N THR A 939 -20.80 -32.08 21.53
CA THR A 939 -20.70 -30.63 21.36
C THR A 939 -21.01 -30.27 19.92
N ALA A 940 -22.08 -29.51 19.71
CA ALA A 940 -22.40 -28.92 18.42
C ALA A 940 -21.93 -27.46 18.37
N PRO A 941 -21.58 -26.93 17.18
CA PRO A 941 -21.25 -25.53 17.04
C PRO A 941 -22.35 -24.61 17.60
N ALA A 942 -21.96 -23.62 18.40
CA ALA A 942 -22.91 -22.69 19.02
C ALA A 942 -23.57 -21.74 18.00
N LEU A 943 -22.93 -21.47 16.86
CA LEU A 943 -23.48 -20.61 15.83
C LEU A 943 -24.25 -21.42 14.78
N THR A 944 -25.50 -21.05 14.55
CA THR A 944 -26.32 -21.51 13.42
C THR A 944 -26.63 -20.35 12.49
N ILE A 945 -26.30 -20.48 11.20
CA ILE A 945 -26.78 -19.62 10.12
C ILE A 945 -27.98 -20.30 9.49
N ASP A 946 -29.17 -19.75 9.71
CA ASP A 946 -30.44 -20.29 9.21
C ASP A 946 -30.90 -19.55 7.96
N LYS A 947 -31.62 -20.26 7.08
CA LYS A 947 -32.14 -19.74 5.80
C LYS A 947 -31.07 -19.21 4.86
N MET A 948 -29.91 -19.87 4.82
CA MET A 948 -28.86 -19.54 3.85
C MET A 948 -29.31 -19.84 2.42
N VAL A 949 -29.14 -18.90 1.50
CA VAL A 949 -29.52 -19.11 0.10
C VAL A 949 -28.56 -20.08 -0.61
N ASN A 950 -29.03 -20.70 -1.70
CA ASN A 950 -28.16 -21.48 -2.59
C ASN A 950 -26.98 -20.63 -3.11
N ASP A 951 -25.81 -21.24 -3.27
CA ASP A 951 -24.53 -20.56 -3.57
C ASP A 951 -24.13 -19.48 -2.54
N GLY A 952 -24.73 -19.51 -1.34
CA GLY A 952 -24.31 -18.69 -0.21
C GLY A 952 -22.90 -19.00 0.27
N THR A 953 -22.28 -18.05 0.99
CA THR A 953 -20.91 -18.20 1.47
C THR A 953 -20.78 -18.01 2.99
N LEU A 954 -20.04 -18.91 3.64
CA LEU A 954 -19.52 -18.74 4.99
C LEU A 954 -18.00 -18.56 4.93
N GLU A 955 -17.48 -17.49 5.50
CA GLU A 955 -16.05 -17.26 5.73
C GLU A 955 -15.72 -17.42 7.22
N LEU A 956 -14.74 -18.26 7.53
CA LEU A 956 -14.22 -18.49 8.88
C LEU A 956 -12.84 -17.86 9.01
N VAL A 957 -12.66 -17.02 10.02
CA VAL A 957 -11.44 -16.20 10.21
C VAL A 957 -10.76 -16.41 11.56
N ALA A 958 -11.26 -17.35 12.38
CA ALA A 958 -10.74 -17.61 13.72
C ALA A 958 -10.97 -19.07 14.16
N LEU A 959 -10.20 -19.49 15.17
CA LEU A 959 -10.32 -20.80 15.82
C LEU A 959 -11.70 -21.03 16.45
N GLY A 960 -12.18 -22.27 16.44
CA GLY A 960 -13.43 -22.65 17.10
C GLY A 960 -13.93 -24.02 16.68
N ASP A 961 -15.09 -24.41 17.21
CA ASP A 961 -15.72 -25.71 17.00
C ASP A 961 -16.60 -25.76 15.73
N GLY A 962 -16.63 -24.69 14.93
CA GLY A 962 -17.28 -24.62 13.62
C GLY A 962 -18.59 -23.84 13.58
N VAL A 963 -19.44 -24.14 12.58
CA VAL A 963 -20.73 -23.45 12.34
C VAL A 963 -21.74 -24.41 11.72
N ILE A 964 -23.01 -24.32 12.13
CA ILE A 964 -24.13 -25.02 11.49
C ILE A 964 -24.75 -24.09 10.45
N VAL A 965 -24.95 -24.57 9.22
CA VAL A 965 -25.62 -23.85 8.12
C VAL A 965 -26.87 -24.63 7.71
N LYS A 966 -28.01 -23.94 7.74
CA LYS A 966 -29.29 -24.47 7.24
C LYS A 966 -29.70 -23.69 6.01
N MET A 967 -29.87 -24.41 4.91
CA MET A 967 -30.29 -23.80 3.65
C MET A 967 -31.75 -23.33 3.72
N ALA A 968 -32.07 -22.26 2.99
CA ALA A 968 -33.43 -21.77 2.84
C ALA A 968 -34.32 -22.82 2.14
N ASP A 969 -33.75 -23.46 1.13
CA ASP A 969 -34.28 -24.59 0.38
C ASP A 969 -33.11 -25.53 0.04
N ALA A 970 -33.23 -26.79 0.41
CA ALA A 970 -32.28 -27.89 0.13
C ALA A 970 -33.02 -29.09 -0.49
N THR A 971 -34.14 -28.81 -1.18
CA THR A 971 -34.94 -29.84 -1.85
C THR A 971 -34.52 -30.05 -3.30
N GLY A 972 -33.56 -29.26 -3.79
CA GLY A 972 -32.96 -29.40 -5.10
C GLY A 972 -32.15 -30.69 -5.20
N THR A 973 -31.60 -30.92 -6.39
CA THR A 973 -30.66 -32.03 -6.65
C THR A 973 -29.32 -31.51 -7.15
N SER A 974 -29.08 -30.21 -6.97
CA SER A 974 -27.90 -29.49 -7.46
C SER A 974 -27.65 -28.28 -6.57
N ASP A 975 -27.98 -28.41 -5.29
CA ASP A 975 -27.77 -27.36 -4.31
C ASP A 975 -26.26 -27.22 -4.03
N SER A 976 -25.82 -25.99 -3.81
CA SER A 976 -24.42 -25.62 -3.65
C SER A 976 -24.20 -24.63 -2.51
N PHE A 977 -23.05 -24.77 -1.85
CA PHE A 977 -22.64 -23.89 -0.75
C PHE A 977 -21.13 -23.65 -0.74
N ASN A 978 -20.72 -22.42 -0.41
CA ASN A 978 -19.32 -22.02 -0.39
C ASN A 978 -18.82 -21.85 1.05
N ILE A 979 -17.62 -22.35 1.32
CA ILE A 979 -16.86 -22.18 2.55
C ILE A 979 -15.56 -21.46 2.20
N VAL A 980 -15.21 -20.43 2.95
CA VAL A 980 -13.91 -19.75 2.86
C VAL A 980 -13.24 -19.91 4.22
N THR A 981 -11.99 -20.37 4.24
CA THR A 981 -11.15 -20.37 5.44
C THR A 981 -10.08 -19.30 5.26
N THR A 982 -9.88 -18.44 6.26
CA THR A 982 -8.91 -17.33 6.16
C THR A 982 -7.96 -17.35 7.35
N LEU A 983 -6.70 -17.57 7.05
CA LEU A 983 -5.59 -17.61 8.00
C LEU A 983 -4.88 -16.25 7.97
N ALA A 984 -4.65 -15.68 9.14
CA ALA A 984 -4.01 -14.37 9.26
C ALA A 984 -2.49 -14.46 9.50
N ALA A 985 -2.03 -15.47 10.26
CA ALA A 985 -0.62 -15.58 10.66
C ALA A 985 -0.19 -16.95 11.22
N ALA A 986 -1.10 -17.92 11.36
CA ALA A 986 -0.84 -19.22 12.00
C ALA A 986 -1.85 -20.24 11.51
N ASP A 987 -1.54 -21.53 11.70
CA ASP A 987 -2.49 -22.64 11.53
C ASP A 987 -3.74 -22.43 12.40
N ILE A 988 -4.90 -22.73 11.85
CA ILE A 988 -6.20 -22.59 12.55
C ILE A 988 -7.02 -23.86 12.34
N ASP A 989 -7.46 -24.43 13.46
CA ASP A 989 -8.56 -25.38 13.48
C ASP A 989 -9.90 -24.62 13.47
N PHE A 990 -10.61 -24.75 12.36
CA PHE A 990 -11.91 -24.12 12.13
C PHE A 990 -13.07 -24.97 12.65
N GLY A 991 -12.83 -26.21 13.06
CA GLY A 991 -13.84 -27.12 13.58
C GLY A 991 -14.79 -27.65 12.51
N ASN A 992 -16.01 -28.02 12.93
CA ASN A 992 -16.97 -28.71 12.08
C ASN A 992 -17.98 -27.77 11.43
N VAL A 993 -17.98 -27.73 10.09
CA VAL A 993 -19.02 -27.03 9.31
C VAL A 993 -20.11 -28.03 8.91
N VAL A 994 -21.31 -27.83 9.44
CA VAL A 994 -22.48 -28.70 9.20
C VAL A 994 -23.40 -28.08 8.16
N VAL A 995 -23.57 -28.72 7.00
CA VAL A 995 -24.40 -28.25 5.87
C VAL A 995 -25.25 -29.39 5.33
N ALA A 996 -26.45 -29.58 5.88
CA ALA A 996 -27.33 -30.65 5.44
C ALA A 996 -28.04 -30.34 4.11
N GLY A 997 -28.25 -31.36 3.28
CA GLY A 997 -29.05 -31.31 2.06
C GLY A 997 -28.39 -30.64 0.85
N VAL A 998 -27.07 -30.47 0.84
CA VAL A 998 -26.34 -29.80 -0.25
C VAL A 998 -25.49 -30.80 -1.04
N GLU A 999 -25.59 -30.81 -2.37
CA GLU A 999 -24.84 -31.74 -3.24
C GLU A 999 -23.41 -31.28 -3.55
N THR A 1000 -23.18 -29.97 -3.68
CA THR A 1000 -21.86 -29.41 -4.04
C THR A 1000 -21.32 -28.46 -2.98
N ILE A 1001 -20.20 -28.80 -2.36
CA ILE A 1001 -19.48 -27.93 -1.43
C ILE A 1001 -18.26 -27.34 -2.12
N LYS A 1002 -18.07 -26.02 -2.03
CA LYS A 1002 -16.91 -25.33 -2.60
C LYS A 1002 -16.10 -24.71 -1.47
N ILE A 1003 -14.84 -25.08 -1.32
CA ILE A 1003 -13.93 -24.59 -0.28
C ILE A 1003 -12.88 -23.69 -0.94
N ASN A 1004 -12.70 -22.48 -0.41
CA ASN A 1004 -11.61 -21.58 -0.79
C ASN A 1004 -10.71 -21.30 0.42
N ALA A 1005 -9.54 -21.91 0.44
CA ALA A 1005 -8.60 -21.89 1.56
C ALA A 1005 -7.57 -20.77 1.37
N THR A 1006 -7.58 -19.76 2.25
CA THR A 1006 -6.86 -18.50 2.05
C THR A 1006 -5.88 -18.19 3.17
N ASP A 1007 -4.65 -17.81 2.82
CA ASP A 1007 -3.64 -17.27 3.72
C ASP A 1007 -3.34 -15.81 3.37
N GLY A 1008 -3.55 -14.92 4.35
CA GLY A 1008 -3.32 -13.48 4.22
C GLY A 1008 -1.89 -13.04 4.53
N SER A 1009 -1.01 -13.93 5.02
CA SER A 1009 0.41 -13.63 5.30
C SER A 1009 1.32 -14.85 5.04
N PRO A 1010 1.36 -15.37 3.80
CA PRO A 1010 2.26 -16.47 3.46
C PRO A 1010 3.70 -15.94 3.51
N THR A 1011 4.54 -16.40 4.44
CA THR A 1011 5.97 -16.00 4.41
C THR A 1011 6.91 -17.01 5.01
N ASP A 1012 7.96 -17.38 4.28
CA ASP A 1012 9.30 -17.34 4.87
C ASP A 1012 10.37 -16.83 3.89
N SER A 1013 11.64 -16.89 4.29
CA SER A 1013 12.82 -16.43 3.55
C SER A 1013 13.67 -17.56 2.96
N SER A 1014 13.20 -18.81 3.00
CA SER A 1014 13.30 -19.71 1.84
C SER A 1014 12.16 -19.42 0.84
N GLY A 1015 11.13 -18.68 1.25
CA GLY A 1015 9.91 -18.32 0.52
C GLY A 1015 8.58 -18.76 1.16
N ASN A 1016 8.52 -19.79 2.01
CA ASN A 1016 7.27 -20.51 2.37
C ASN A 1016 7.04 -20.75 3.89
N VAL A 1017 6.17 -19.96 4.53
CA VAL A 1017 5.29 -20.48 5.61
C VAL A 1017 3.88 -20.15 5.16
N THR A 1018 3.31 -21.09 4.40
CA THR A 1018 1.89 -21.14 4.14
C THR A 1018 1.25 -21.82 5.35
N ASN A 1019 0.20 -21.24 5.91
CA ASN A 1019 -0.47 -21.79 7.10
C ASN A 1019 -1.51 -22.85 6.70
N THR A 1020 -1.85 -23.74 7.64
CA THR A 1020 -2.81 -24.84 7.48
C THR A 1020 -4.14 -24.53 8.13
N GLY A 1021 -5.22 -24.62 7.35
CA GLY A 1021 -6.57 -24.66 7.87
C GLY A 1021 -7.02 -26.11 8.12
N ILE A 1022 -7.44 -26.44 9.34
CA ILE A 1022 -8.04 -27.74 9.65
C ILE A 1022 -9.55 -27.59 9.64
N LEU A 1023 -10.26 -28.44 8.91
CA LEU A 1023 -11.71 -28.37 8.71
C LEU A 1023 -12.35 -29.75 8.73
N GLU A 1024 -13.37 -29.92 9.57
CA GLU A 1024 -14.31 -31.04 9.46
C GLU A 1024 -15.56 -30.61 8.68
N LEU A 1025 -16.00 -31.43 7.72
CA LEU A 1025 -17.17 -31.17 6.88
C LEU A 1025 -18.28 -32.22 7.12
N SER A 1026 -19.44 -31.77 7.60
CA SER A 1026 -20.64 -32.60 7.79
C SER A 1026 -21.75 -32.23 6.81
N ALA A 1027 -21.82 -32.90 5.64
CA ALA A 1027 -22.77 -32.64 4.56
C ALA A 1027 -23.35 -33.95 3.99
N ASP A 1028 -24.54 -34.35 4.46
CA ASP A 1028 -25.15 -35.67 4.23
C ASP A 1028 -25.48 -36.00 2.75
N LYS A 1029 -25.66 -34.97 1.93
CA LYS A 1029 -25.96 -35.10 0.49
C LYS A 1029 -24.80 -34.73 -0.44
N ALA A 1030 -23.67 -34.28 0.10
CA ALA A 1030 -22.56 -33.84 -0.74
C ALA A 1030 -22.06 -35.00 -1.62
N THR A 1031 -22.09 -34.81 -2.94
CA THR A 1031 -21.48 -35.72 -3.92
C THR A 1031 -20.15 -35.17 -4.43
N THR A 1032 -19.97 -33.85 -4.35
CA THR A 1032 -18.81 -33.15 -4.89
C THR A 1032 -18.30 -32.11 -3.90
N VAL A 1033 -17.00 -32.14 -3.62
CA VAL A 1033 -16.28 -31.07 -2.92
C VAL A 1033 -15.20 -30.53 -3.85
N THR A 1034 -15.22 -29.22 -4.11
CA THR A 1034 -14.14 -28.56 -4.87
C THR A 1034 -13.34 -27.67 -3.94
N ILE A 1035 -12.02 -27.66 -4.06
CA ILE A 1035 -11.11 -26.92 -3.18
C ILE A 1035 -10.20 -26.03 -4.03
N SER A 1036 -10.05 -24.77 -3.63
CA SER A 1036 -9.17 -23.79 -4.25
C SER A 1036 -8.47 -22.94 -3.19
N GLY A 1037 -7.54 -22.08 -3.62
CA GLY A 1037 -6.92 -21.07 -2.78
C GLY A 1037 -5.42 -21.30 -2.59
N ASN A 1038 -4.84 -20.65 -1.60
CA ASN A 1038 -3.38 -20.58 -1.41
C ASN A 1038 -2.88 -21.07 -0.06
N SER A 1039 -3.77 -21.43 0.88
CA SER A 1039 -3.35 -22.03 2.15
C SER A 1039 -3.28 -23.55 2.05
N HIS A 1040 -2.55 -24.19 2.98
CA HIS A 1040 -2.70 -25.62 3.20
C HIS A 1040 -4.10 -25.91 3.79
N ILE A 1041 -4.63 -27.10 3.54
CA ILE A 1041 -5.91 -27.54 4.09
C ILE A 1041 -5.86 -29.02 4.50
N ASP A 1042 -6.21 -29.29 5.75
CA ASP A 1042 -6.50 -30.63 6.26
C ASP A 1042 -8.02 -30.80 6.33
N LEU A 1043 -8.56 -31.63 5.44
CA LEU A 1043 -10.00 -31.84 5.29
C LEU A 1043 -10.41 -33.22 5.79
N THR A 1044 -11.21 -33.23 6.85
CA THR A 1044 -11.87 -34.44 7.35
C THR A 1044 -13.35 -34.45 6.97
N LEU A 1045 -13.85 -35.58 6.46
CA LEU A 1045 -15.29 -35.77 6.26
C LEU A 1045 -15.93 -36.29 7.55
N GLY A 1046 -16.90 -35.55 8.06
CA GLY A 1046 -17.68 -35.94 9.24
C GLY A 1046 -18.54 -37.17 8.97
N SER A 1047 -18.96 -37.84 10.05
CA SER A 1047 -19.63 -39.17 10.00
C SER A 1047 -20.91 -39.27 9.16
N VAL A 1048 -21.53 -38.13 8.83
CA VAL A 1048 -22.73 -38.06 7.98
C VAL A 1048 -22.42 -37.88 6.49
N THR A 1049 -21.20 -37.49 6.13
CA THR A 1049 -20.77 -37.09 4.78
C THR A 1049 -20.37 -38.28 3.91
N LYS A 1050 -21.28 -39.23 3.75
CA LYS A 1050 -20.99 -40.53 3.11
C LYS A 1050 -21.15 -40.56 1.59
N SER A 1051 -21.76 -39.53 1.00
CA SER A 1051 -22.17 -39.54 -0.41
C SER A 1051 -21.11 -38.99 -1.38
N VAL A 1052 -19.97 -38.54 -0.88
CA VAL A 1052 -18.96 -37.83 -1.67
C VAL A 1052 -18.30 -38.77 -2.66
N ALA A 1053 -18.48 -38.51 -3.96
CA ALA A 1053 -17.86 -39.24 -5.06
C ALA A 1053 -16.68 -38.49 -5.67
N THR A 1054 -16.55 -37.18 -5.42
CA THR A 1054 -15.50 -36.35 -6.02
C THR A 1054 -14.96 -35.34 -5.01
N ILE A 1055 -13.64 -35.36 -4.80
CA ILE A 1055 -12.85 -34.30 -4.21
C ILE A 1055 -11.97 -33.73 -5.32
N ASN A 1056 -12.08 -32.44 -5.60
CA ASN A 1056 -11.30 -31.81 -6.65
C ASN A 1056 -10.61 -30.55 -6.12
N ALA A 1057 -9.33 -30.67 -5.83
CA ALA A 1057 -8.45 -29.61 -5.36
C ALA A 1057 -7.48 -29.10 -6.45
N SER A 1058 -7.75 -29.37 -7.73
CA SER A 1058 -6.86 -28.96 -8.84
C SER A 1058 -6.61 -27.45 -8.97
N ALA A 1059 -7.36 -26.61 -8.24
CA ALA A 1059 -7.19 -25.16 -8.18
C ALA A 1059 -6.54 -24.67 -6.86
N LEU A 1060 -6.12 -25.58 -5.99
CA LEU A 1060 -5.42 -25.29 -4.75
C LEU A 1060 -3.91 -25.19 -5.02
N THR A 1061 -3.26 -24.16 -4.50
CA THR A 1061 -1.80 -23.99 -4.61
C THR A 1061 -1.06 -24.32 -3.31
N GLY A 1062 -1.77 -24.56 -2.22
CA GLY A 1062 -1.22 -25.15 -1.01
C GLY A 1062 -1.48 -26.66 -0.95
N ASP A 1063 -0.79 -27.33 -0.06
CA ASP A 1063 -0.95 -28.76 0.23
C ASP A 1063 -2.38 -29.12 0.73
N LEU A 1064 -2.91 -30.22 0.19
CA LEU A 1064 -4.11 -30.90 0.63
C LEU A 1064 -3.75 -32.15 1.44
N THR A 1065 -4.27 -32.26 2.66
CA THR A 1065 -4.35 -33.53 3.38
C THR A 1065 -5.78 -34.07 3.34
N PHE A 1066 -5.98 -35.28 2.83
CA PHE A 1066 -7.30 -35.90 2.71
C PHE A 1066 -7.28 -37.43 2.72
N ALA A 1067 -8.25 -38.03 3.42
CA ALA A 1067 -8.48 -39.48 3.44
C ALA A 1067 -9.89 -39.88 2.97
N ALA A 1068 -9.98 -40.68 1.90
CA ALA A 1068 -11.25 -41.14 1.32
C ALA A 1068 -12.05 -42.08 2.23
N SER A 1069 -11.43 -42.67 3.26
CA SER A 1069 -12.10 -43.48 4.28
C SER A 1069 -13.23 -42.74 5.01
N GLY A 1070 -13.19 -41.40 5.03
CA GLY A 1070 -14.27 -40.58 5.60
C GLY A 1070 -15.62 -40.70 4.87
N ALA A 1071 -15.64 -41.16 3.60
CA ALA A 1071 -16.89 -41.42 2.86
C ALA A 1071 -17.55 -42.78 3.23
N ASP A 1072 -16.99 -43.52 4.19
CA ASP A 1072 -17.49 -44.80 4.72
C ASP A 1072 -17.78 -45.85 3.62
N GLY A 1073 -17.08 -45.74 2.49
CA GLY A 1073 -17.16 -46.72 1.42
C GLY A 1073 -18.55 -46.88 0.80
N VAL A 1074 -19.36 -45.83 0.75
CA VAL A 1074 -20.67 -45.90 0.07
C VAL A 1074 -20.50 -45.84 -1.45
N VAL A 1075 -19.58 -45.00 -1.92
CA VAL A 1075 -19.22 -44.81 -3.34
C VAL A 1075 -17.70 -44.80 -3.50
N ALA A 1076 -17.20 -45.14 -4.68
CA ALA A 1076 -15.78 -44.92 -5.00
C ALA A 1076 -15.53 -43.41 -5.15
N VAL A 1077 -14.46 -42.92 -4.52
CA VAL A 1077 -14.11 -41.50 -4.52
C VAL A 1077 -13.06 -41.24 -5.59
N THR A 1078 -13.28 -40.20 -6.39
CA THR A 1078 -12.24 -39.60 -7.23
C THR A 1078 -11.64 -38.40 -6.48
N VAL A 1079 -10.37 -38.48 -6.13
CA VAL A 1079 -9.60 -37.42 -5.49
C VAL A 1079 -8.62 -36.85 -6.50
N THR A 1080 -8.58 -35.53 -6.63
CA THR A 1080 -7.58 -34.81 -7.43
C THR A 1080 -6.97 -33.75 -6.54
N GLY A 1081 -5.67 -33.82 -6.30
CA GLY A 1081 -4.91 -32.80 -5.58
C GLY A 1081 -4.61 -31.57 -6.46
N GLY A 1082 -3.80 -30.67 -5.91
CA GLY A 1082 -3.49 -29.34 -6.42
C GLY A 1082 -2.08 -29.23 -7.01
N ALA A 1083 -1.44 -28.09 -6.72
CA ALA A 1083 -0.05 -27.82 -7.07
C ALA A 1083 0.91 -27.85 -5.86
N GLY A 1084 0.38 -28.15 -4.67
CA GLY A 1084 1.14 -28.31 -3.43
C GLY A 1084 1.60 -29.75 -3.25
N ASN A 1085 2.33 -30.04 -2.17
CA ASN A 1085 2.77 -31.40 -1.86
C ASN A 1085 1.64 -32.12 -1.09
N ASP A 1086 0.77 -32.82 -1.80
CA ASP A 1086 -0.46 -33.34 -1.23
C ASP A 1086 -0.25 -34.68 -0.52
N THR A 1087 -1.02 -34.91 0.55
CA THR A 1087 -1.08 -36.19 1.25
C THR A 1087 -2.48 -36.79 1.11
N LEU A 1088 -2.60 -37.78 0.23
CA LEU A 1088 -3.88 -38.33 -0.21
C LEU A 1088 -3.98 -39.81 0.12
N SER A 1089 -5.08 -40.26 0.73
CA SER A 1089 -5.29 -41.68 1.06
C SER A 1089 -6.58 -42.22 0.45
N ALA A 1090 -6.48 -43.38 -0.22
CA ALA A 1090 -7.65 -44.13 -0.67
C ALA A 1090 -8.33 -44.84 0.51
N SER A 1091 -9.57 -45.29 0.31
CA SER A 1091 -10.37 -45.91 1.35
C SER A 1091 -9.79 -47.27 1.78
N VAL A 1092 -9.82 -47.52 3.10
CA VAL A 1092 -9.33 -48.77 3.71
C VAL A 1092 -10.42 -49.45 4.55
N GLY A 1093 -10.26 -50.76 4.78
CA GLY A 1093 -11.12 -51.56 5.65
C GLY A 1093 -12.31 -52.22 4.97
N GLU A 1094 -13.31 -52.63 5.76
CA GLU A 1094 -14.45 -53.45 5.32
C GLU A 1094 -15.27 -52.78 4.21
N PHE A 1095 -15.35 -51.45 4.19
CA PHE A 1095 -16.17 -50.71 3.22
C PHE A 1095 -15.38 -50.15 2.03
N ALA A 1096 -14.05 -50.34 1.99
CA ALA A 1096 -13.17 -49.80 0.95
C ALA A 1096 -13.67 -50.05 -0.49
N LYS A 1097 -13.39 -49.08 -1.37
CA LYS A 1097 -13.79 -49.06 -2.78
C LYS A 1097 -12.57 -48.91 -3.69
N ALA A 1098 -12.81 -49.12 -4.98
CA ALA A 1098 -11.81 -48.87 -6.01
C ALA A 1098 -11.74 -47.38 -6.34
N ASP A 1099 -11.05 -46.63 -5.47
CA ASP A 1099 -10.91 -45.18 -5.58
C ASP A 1099 -9.96 -44.78 -6.71
N VAL A 1100 -10.08 -43.54 -7.16
CA VAL A 1100 -9.18 -42.93 -8.14
C VAL A 1100 -8.50 -41.74 -7.47
N ILE A 1101 -7.19 -41.75 -7.35
CA ILE A 1101 -6.42 -40.66 -6.78
C ILE A 1101 -5.45 -40.13 -7.82
N ASN A 1102 -5.44 -38.81 -7.99
CA ASN A 1102 -4.48 -38.08 -8.78
C ASN A 1102 -3.83 -37.03 -7.88
N GLY A 1103 -2.51 -37.12 -7.65
CA GLY A 1103 -1.74 -36.18 -6.82
C GLY A 1103 -1.79 -34.78 -7.41
N GLY A 1104 -1.34 -34.61 -8.65
CA GLY A 1104 -1.43 -33.34 -9.35
C GLY A 1104 -0.05 -32.84 -9.74
N ALA A 1105 0.36 -31.70 -9.22
CA ALA A 1105 1.75 -31.26 -9.30
C ALA A 1105 2.27 -31.04 -7.89
N GLY A 1106 3.58 -31.23 -7.68
CA GLY A 1106 4.15 -31.25 -6.34
C GLY A 1106 4.69 -32.64 -6.04
N ASN A 1107 5.37 -32.81 -4.90
CA ASN A 1107 5.87 -34.10 -4.46
C ASN A 1107 4.80 -34.74 -3.58
N ASP A 1108 3.93 -35.53 -4.18
CA ASP A 1108 2.71 -36.03 -3.53
C ASP A 1108 2.97 -37.34 -2.78
N VAL A 1109 2.28 -37.55 -1.65
CA VAL A 1109 2.26 -38.82 -0.91
C VAL A 1109 0.88 -39.45 -1.04
N ILE A 1110 0.83 -40.59 -1.74
CA ILE A 1110 -0.43 -41.27 -2.09
C ILE A 1110 -0.47 -42.66 -1.44
N TYR A 1111 -1.39 -42.84 -0.49
CA TYR A 1111 -1.63 -44.12 0.18
C TYR A 1111 -2.70 -44.93 -0.58
N ALA A 1112 -2.33 -46.14 -0.99
CA ALA A 1112 -3.23 -47.08 -1.63
C ALA A 1112 -4.30 -47.62 -0.65
N GLY A 1113 -5.48 -47.90 -1.20
CA GLY A 1113 -6.62 -48.42 -0.44
C GLY A 1113 -6.62 -49.94 -0.39
N SER A 1114 -7.43 -50.52 0.51
CA SER A 1114 -7.43 -51.98 0.72
C SER A 1114 -8.31 -52.77 -0.28
N ASN A 1115 -8.90 -52.14 -1.30
CA ASN A 1115 -9.71 -52.80 -2.33
C ASN A 1115 -9.19 -52.52 -3.76
N GLY A 1116 -7.90 -52.16 -3.88
CA GLY A 1116 -7.25 -51.75 -5.11
C GLY A 1116 -7.69 -50.35 -5.56
N ALA A 1117 -6.74 -49.44 -5.79
CA ALA A 1117 -7.03 -48.07 -6.24
C ALA A 1117 -6.31 -47.74 -7.55
N LYS A 1118 -6.85 -46.80 -8.33
CA LYS A 1118 -6.15 -46.24 -9.49
C LYS A 1118 -5.42 -44.98 -9.05
N LEU A 1119 -4.10 -45.00 -9.09
CA LEU A 1119 -3.23 -43.96 -8.55
C LEU A 1119 -2.47 -43.29 -9.71
N THR A 1120 -2.44 -41.98 -9.69
CA THR A 1120 -1.68 -41.13 -10.59
C THR A 1120 -0.92 -40.14 -9.71
N GLY A 1121 0.40 -40.08 -9.83
CA GLY A 1121 1.22 -39.13 -9.07
C GLY A 1121 1.08 -37.73 -9.66
N GLY A 1122 1.34 -37.64 -10.97
CA GLY A 1122 1.29 -36.41 -11.72
C GLY A 1122 2.68 -35.88 -12.00
N ALA A 1123 2.96 -34.62 -11.65
CA ALA A 1123 4.22 -33.97 -11.92
C ALA A 1123 4.97 -33.65 -10.62
N GLY A 1124 6.09 -34.31 -10.38
CA GLY A 1124 6.92 -34.13 -9.19
C GLY A 1124 7.59 -35.46 -8.86
N ASP A 1125 8.26 -35.51 -7.71
CA ASP A 1125 8.82 -36.76 -7.19
C ASP A 1125 7.82 -37.36 -6.18
N ASP A 1126 6.97 -38.27 -6.66
CA ASP A 1126 5.81 -38.77 -5.91
C ASP A 1126 6.12 -40.03 -5.10
N ILE A 1127 5.48 -40.20 -3.95
CA ILE A 1127 5.58 -41.40 -3.10
C ILE A 1127 4.24 -42.15 -3.11
N PHE A 1128 4.24 -43.36 -3.65
CA PHE A 1128 3.12 -44.30 -3.58
C PHE A 1128 3.34 -45.29 -2.44
N VAL A 1129 2.53 -45.20 -1.40
CA VAL A 1129 2.58 -46.11 -0.25
C VAL A 1129 1.54 -47.21 -0.42
N VAL A 1130 2.00 -48.45 -0.57
CA VAL A 1130 1.14 -49.62 -0.78
C VAL A 1130 1.40 -50.65 0.31
N SER A 1131 0.36 -50.91 1.11
CA SER A 1131 0.48 -51.75 2.31
C SER A 1131 -0.39 -53.00 2.23
N ALA A 1132 0.19 -54.14 2.60
CA ALA A 1132 -0.56 -55.36 2.91
C ALA A 1132 -1.36 -55.16 4.21
N ALA A 1133 -2.53 -55.80 4.33
CA ALA A 1133 -3.36 -55.76 5.53
C ALA A 1133 -3.66 -57.19 6.03
N GLY A 1134 -3.92 -57.33 7.34
CA GLY A 1134 -4.29 -58.64 7.92
C GLY A 1134 -5.64 -59.16 7.41
N ALA A 1135 -5.79 -60.49 7.40
CA ALA A 1135 -6.95 -61.20 6.84
C ALA A 1135 -8.34 -60.73 7.34
N ASP A 1136 -8.43 -60.18 8.56
CA ASP A 1136 -9.67 -59.68 9.17
C ASP A 1136 -9.96 -58.20 8.87
N LEU A 1137 -8.98 -57.44 8.35
CA LEU A 1137 -9.09 -56.00 7.99
C LEU A 1137 -9.00 -55.79 6.46
N GLY A 1138 -8.52 -56.80 5.74
CA GLY A 1138 -8.89 -57.14 4.37
C GLY A 1138 -8.34 -56.23 3.28
N ASN A 1139 -7.13 -56.56 2.79
CA ASN A 1139 -6.82 -56.32 1.39
C ASN A 1139 -7.68 -57.25 0.53
N LYS A 1140 -8.74 -56.72 -0.07
CA LYS A 1140 -9.70 -57.49 -0.89
C LYS A 1140 -9.16 -57.83 -2.27
N GLU A 1141 -7.85 -57.88 -2.44
CA GLU A 1141 -7.19 -57.80 -3.74
C GLU A 1141 -7.27 -59.05 -4.63
N GLY A 1142 -8.10 -60.03 -4.28
CA GLY A 1142 -8.19 -61.32 -4.96
C GLY A 1142 -8.59 -61.27 -6.43
N ASN A 1143 -9.15 -60.16 -6.91
CA ASN A 1143 -9.40 -59.87 -8.34
C ASN A 1143 -9.18 -58.40 -8.72
N THR A 1144 -8.68 -57.57 -7.79
CA THR A 1144 -8.52 -56.12 -7.94
C THR A 1144 -7.23 -55.74 -7.24
N TYR A 1145 -6.35 -54.98 -7.87
CA TYR A 1145 -5.10 -54.54 -7.25
C TYR A 1145 -4.93 -53.05 -7.52
N SER A 1146 -4.09 -52.40 -6.70
CA SER A 1146 -3.76 -51.01 -6.97
C SER A 1146 -2.96 -50.89 -8.28
N GLU A 1147 -3.35 -49.92 -9.11
CA GLU A 1147 -2.76 -49.60 -10.40
C GLU A 1147 -2.17 -48.20 -10.34
N ILE A 1148 -0.85 -48.09 -10.44
CA ILE A 1148 -0.14 -46.82 -10.62
C ILE A 1148 0.01 -46.60 -12.12
N THR A 1149 -0.40 -45.42 -12.61
CA THR A 1149 -0.59 -45.18 -14.04
C THR A 1149 0.56 -44.51 -14.76
N ASP A 1150 1.41 -43.80 -14.03
CA ASP A 1150 2.38 -42.83 -14.55
C ASP A 1150 3.72 -42.86 -13.82
N PHE A 1151 4.00 -43.93 -13.06
CA PHE A 1151 5.26 -44.11 -12.34
C PHE A 1151 6.48 -43.90 -13.23
N SER A 1152 7.34 -42.97 -12.84
CA SER A 1152 8.43 -42.42 -13.63
C SER A 1152 9.72 -42.28 -12.79
N ALA A 1153 10.77 -41.68 -13.35
CA ALA A 1153 12.01 -41.46 -12.63
C ALA A 1153 11.86 -40.26 -11.69
N GLY A 1154 12.20 -40.43 -10.42
CA GLY A 1154 11.89 -39.49 -9.33
C GLY A 1154 10.91 -40.10 -8.33
N ASP A 1155 9.92 -40.83 -8.84
CA ASP A 1155 8.88 -41.47 -8.03
C ASP A 1155 9.41 -42.65 -7.20
N LEU A 1156 8.80 -42.84 -6.03
CA LEU A 1156 9.08 -43.92 -5.08
C LEU A 1156 7.83 -44.77 -4.82
N LEU A 1157 7.99 -46.09 -4.93
CA LEU A 1157 7.00 -47.07 -4.53
C LEU A 1157 7.41 -47.64 -3.16
N GLN A 1158 6.76 -47.20 -2.08
CA GLN A 1158 6.94 -47.76 -0.75
C GLN A 1158 6.05 -48.99 -0.57
N LEU A 1159 6.67 -50.14 -0.29
CA LEU A 1159 6.00 -51.42 -0.13
C LEU A 1159 6.02 -51.85 1.33
N GLN A 1160 4.85 -52.20 1.86
CA GLN A 1160 4.72 -52.69 3.24
C GLN A 1160 4.02 -54.05 3.26
N ALA A 1161 4.59 -55.00 4.01
CA ALA A 1161 4.02 -56.31 4.26
C ALA A 1161 3.34 -56.36 5.64
N PHE A 1162 2.39 -57.26 5.84
CA PHE A 1162 1.73 -57.45 7.12
C PHE A 1162 2.40 -58.60 7.89
N ASN A 1163 3.00 -58.33 9.05
CA ASN A 1163 3.76 -59.33 9.78
C ASN A 1163 2.92 -60.18 10.77
N GLY A 1164 1.59 -60.09 10.70
CA GLY A 1164 0.66 -60.72 11.65
C GLY A 1164 0.19 -59.81 12.79
N THR A 1165 0.88 -58.69 13.04
CA THR A 1165 0.52 -57.70 14.08
C THR A 1165 0.46 -56.27 13.56
N ASP A 1166 1.46 -55.85 12.79
CA ASP A 1166 1.60 -54.49 12.24
C ASP A 1166 2.03 -54.57 10.76
N THR A 1167 1.85 -53.47 10.04
CA THR A 1167 2.48 -53.26 8.73
C THR A 1167 3.96 -52.89 8.91
N ALA A 1168 4.84 -53.49 8.12
CA ALA A 1168 6.26 -53.22 8.15
C ALA A 1168 6.80 -53.08 6.71
N ASP A 1169 7.78 -52.19 6.53
CA ASP A 1169 8.44 -52.01 5.24
C ASP A 1169 9.07 -53.33 4.77
N VAL A 1170 8.92 -53.60 3.48
CA VAL A 1170 9.51 -54.79 2.84
C VAL A 1170 11.03 -54.73 2.96
N SER A 1171 11.66 -55.87 3.24
CA SER A 1171 13.12 -55.95 3.45
C SER A 1171 13.89 -56.48 2.24
N VAL A 1172 13.21 -57.16 1.31
CA VAL A 1172 13.80 -57.77 0.11
C VAL A 1172 12.91 -57.50 -1.09
N PHE A 1173 13.50 -57.03 -2.19
CA PHE A 1173 12.82 -56.79 -3.46
C PHE A 1173 13.59 -57.45 -4.60
N GLY A 1174 13.01 -58.48 -5.21
CA GLY A 1174 13.71 -59.32 -6.19
C GLY A 1174 12.98 -59.49 -7.52
N LYS A 1175 13.72 -59.66 -8.62
CA LYS A 1175 13.14 -60.05 -9.91
C LYS A 1175 12.72 -61.53 -9.90
N LEU A 1176 11.58 -61.85 -10.49
CA LEU A 1176 11.15 -63.24 -10.70
C LEU A 1176 12.17 -64.02 -11.53
N THR A 1177 12.68 -65.11 -10.96
CA THR A 1177 13.71 -65.98 -11.57
C THR A 1177 13.11 -67.05 -12.49
N ALA A 1178 11.83 -67.39 -12.29
CA ALA A 1178 11.12 -68.34 -13.14
C ALA A 1178 10.93 -67.80 -14.56
N THR A 1179 11.44 -68.51 -15.57
CA THR A 1179 11.24 -68.13 -16.98
C THR A 1179 9.86 -68.59 -17.45
N LEU A 1180 8.89 -67.67 -17.44
CA LEU A 1180 7.53 -67.89 -17.90
C LEU A 1180 7.27 -67.14 -19.22
N ASN A 1181 6.52 -67.75 -20.14
CA ASN A 1181 6.17 -67.13 -21.42
C ASN A 1181 4.76 -66.53 -21.36
N GLU A 1182 4.66 -65.21 -21.50
CA GLU A 1182 3.41 -64.44 -21.41
C GLU A 1182 2.31 -64.82 -22.42
N THR A 1183 2.66 -65.54 -23.50
CA THR A 1183 1.70 -66.04 -24.50
C THR A 1183 1.09 -67.39 -24.13
N THR A 1184 1.73 -68.15 -23.23
CA THR A 1184 1.30 -69.51 -22.84
C THR A 1184 0.99 -69.66 -21.36
N ALA A 1185 1.62 -68.86 -20.50
CA ALA A 1185 1.36 -68.80 -19.07
C ALA A 1185 0.29 -67.75 -18.77
N THR A 1186 -0.61 -68.09 -17.83
CA THR A 1186 -1.64 -67.16 -17.35
C THR A 1186 -1.04 -66.20 -16.33
N PHE A 1187 -1.67 -65.04 -16.10
CA PHE A 1187 -1.25 -64.08 -15.08
C PHE A 1187 -1.05 -64.73 -13.69
N SER A 1188 -2.00 -65.58 -13.28
CA SER A 1188 -1.90 -66.38 -12.04
C SER A 1188 -0.62 -67.20 -11.97
N ASN A 1189 -0.13 -67.76 -13.09
CA ASN A 1189 1.11 -68.53 -13.07
C ASN A 1189 2.35 -67.68 -12.76
N PHE A 1190 2.34 -66.38 -13.10
CA PHE A 1190 3.41 -65.46 -12.72
C PHE A 1190 3.30 -65.08 -11.25
N VAL A 1191 2.09 -64.77 -10.77
CA VAL A 1191 1.84 -64.42 -9.37
C VAL A 1191 2.20 -65.58 -8.44
N ASP A 1192 1.72 -66.80 -8.71
CA ASP A 1192 2.05 -67.98 -7.89
C ASP A 1192 3.56 -68.29 -7.90
N ALA A 1193 4.23 -68.05 -9.04
CA ALA A 1193 5.68 -68.21 -9.12
C ALA A 1193 6.44 -67.12 -8.34
N ALA A 1194 5.88 -65.91 -8.25
CA ALA A 1194 6.41 -64.82 -7.44
C ALA A 1194 6.27 -65.10 -5.94
N ILE A 1195 5.09 -65.53 -5.49
CA ILE A 1195 4.86 -65.96 -4.09
C ILE A 1195 5.79 -67.10 -3.71
N LYS A 1196 5.92 -68.13 -4.57
CA LYS A 1196 6.84 -69.23 -4.32
C LYS A 1196 8.31 -68.80 -4.18
N GLN A 1197 8.69 -67.67 -4.77
CA GLN A 1197 10.03 -67.11 -4.67
C GLN A 1197 10.18 -66.17 -3.46
N ALA A 1198 9.15 -65.40 -3.15
CA ALA A 1198 9.14 -64.49 -2.01
C ALA A 1198 9.13 -65.28 -0.69
N GLY A 1199 9.84 -64.79 0.32
CA GLY A 1199 9.58 -65.14 1.71
C GLY A 1199 8.58 -64.19 2.36
N ALA A 1200 8.13 -64.54 3.56
CA ALA A 1200 7.28 -63.65 4.37
C ALA A 1200 7.96 -62.29 4.59
N GLY A 1201 7.27 -61.21 4.23
CA GLY A 1201 7.79 -59.83 4.30
C GLY A 1201 8.68 -59.42 3.13
N GLU A 1202 8.71 -60.21 2.05
CA GLU A 1202 9.51 -59.97 0.86
C GLU A 1202 8.62 -59.68 -0.36
N ALA A 1203 9.18 -58.99 -1.35
CA ALA A 1203 8.51 -58.64 -2.59
C ALA A 1203 9.25 -59.19 -3.82
N VAL A 1204 8.48 -59.69 -4.79
CA VAL A 1204 8.98 -60.18 -6.07
C VAL A 1204 8.25 -59.50 -7.22
N TRP A 1205 9.00 -59.04 -8.22
CA TRP A 1205 8.46 -58.35 -9.38
C TRP A 1205 8.65 -59.10 -10.69
N PHE A 1206 7.74 -58.90 -11.64
CA PHE A 1206 7.84 -59.41 -13.01
C PHE A 1206 7.15 -58.49 -14.01
N ASN A 1207 7.61 -58.51 -15.27
CA ASN A 1207 6.93 -57.85 -16.38
C ASN A 1207 5.93 -58.80 -17.03
N TYR A 1208 4.70 -58.34 -17.30
CA TYR A 1208 3.67 -59.11 -18.00
C TYR A 1208 2.87 -58.22 -18.96
N LYS A 1209 2.90 -58.53 -20.26
CA LYS A 1209 2.16 -57.80 -21.32
C LYS A 1209 2.43 -56.30 -21.39
N GLY A 1210 3.64 -55.88 -21.02
CA GLY A 1210 4.09 -54.48 -21.10
C GLY A 1210 3.86 -53.65 -19.85
N ASP A 1211 3.32 -54.25 -18.78
CA ASP A 1211 3.21 -53.64 -17.45
C ASP A 1211 4.10 -54.39 -16.44
N LEU A 1212 4.50 -53.70 -15.38
CA LEU A 1212 5.23 -54.26 -14.25
C LEU A 1212 4.23 -54.64 -13.14
N TYR A 1213 4.44 -55.81 -12.54
CA TYR A 1213 3.68 -56.26 -11.37
C TYR A 1213 4.65 -56.57 -10.24
N VAL A 1214 4.33 -56.10 -9.04
CA VAL A 1214 5.03 -56.42 -7.80
C VAL A 1214 4.08 -57.21 -6.92
N VAL A 1215 4.56 -58.32 -6.38
CA VAL A 1215 3.82 -59.20 -5.48
C VAL A 1215 4.55 -59.22 -4.15
N VAL A 1216 3.85 -58.97 -3.05
CA VAL A 1216 4.39 -59.03 -1.69
C VAL A 1216 3.75 -60.19 -0.95
N ASP A 1217 4.58 -61.09 -0.42
CA ASP A 1217 4.16 -62.21 0.42
C ASP A 1217 4.18 -61.76 1.89
N SER A 1218 3.04 -61.86 2.57
CA SER A 1218 2.91 -61.43 3.98
C SER A 1218 2.88 -62.59 4.99
N ASP A 1219 2.59 -63.83 4.56
CA ASP A 1219 2.40 -64.97 5.48
C ASP A 1219 3.35 -66.14 5.28
N GLY A 1220 4.19 -66.09 4.24
CA GLY A 1220 5.16 -67.13 3.90
C GLY A 1220 4.53 -68.36 3.27
N SER A 1221 3.37 -68.22 2.62
CA SER A 1221 2.73 -69.31 1.88
C SER A 1221 3.64 -69.84 0.77
N THR A 1222 3.74 -71.18 0.62
CA THR A 1222 4.85 -71.77 -0.15
C THR A 1222 4.58 -71.99 -1.64
N ASP A 1223 3.35 -71.79 -2.13
CA ASP A 1223 2.99 -72.20 -3.50
C ASP A 1223 1.86 -71.39 -4.18
N THR A 1224 1.05 -70.58 -3.48
CA THR A 1224 -0.13 -69.91 -4.07
C THR A 1224 -0.44 -68.60 -3.39
N PHE A 1225 -0.82 -67.58 -4.16
CA PHE A 1225 -1.26 -66.28 -3.63
C PHE A 1225 -2.50 -66.39 -2.72
N GLU A 1226 -2.40 -65.84 -1.52
CA GLU A 1226 -3.47 -65.81 -0.53
C GLU A 1226 -4.19 -64.46 -0.53
N ASN A 1227 -5.37 -64.42 -1.14
CA ASN A 1227 -6.23 -63.25 -1.12
C ASN A 1227 -6.60 -62.85 0.32
N GLY A 1228 -6.48 -61.56 0.66
CA GLY A 1228 -6.71 -61.07 2.02
C GLY A 1228 -5.42 -60.90 2.82
N THR A 1229 -4.31 -61.50 2.37
CA THR A 1229 -3.03 -61.52 3.09
C THR A 1229 -1.89 -60.99 2.22
N ASP A 1230 -1.78 -61.50 0.99
CA ASP A 1230 -0.76 -61.08 0.02
C ASP A 1230 -1.22 -59.84 -0.76
N LEU A 1231 -0.26 -59.09 -1.29
CA LEU A 1231 -0.49 -57.82 -2.00
C LEU A 1231 0.00 -57.91 -3.45
N ILE A 1232 -0.74 -57.31 -4.38
CA ILE A 1232 -0.27 -57.09 -5.76
C ILE A 1232 -0.38 -55.60 -6.06
N VAL A 1233 0.65 -55.03 -6.69
CA VAL A 1233 0.55 -53.70 -7.29
C VAL A 1233 0.98 -53.75 -8.75
N LYS A 1234 0.24 -53.05 -9.60
CA LYS A 1234 0.52 -52.90 -11.03
C LYS A 1234 1.08 -51.51 -11.30
N LEU A 1235 2.19 -51.44 -12.04
CA LEU A 1235 2.74 -50.20 -12.58
C LEU A 1235 2.57 -50.24 -14.11
N THR A 1236 1.73 -49.36 -14.64
CA THR A 1236 1.32 -49.38 -16.05
C THR A 1236 2.44 -48.84 -16.95
N GLY A 1237 2.79 -49.59 -17.99
CA GLY A 1237 3.80 -49.18 -18.97
C GLY A 1237 5.25 -49.13 -18.45
N VAL A 1238 5.49 -49.56 -17.21
CA VAL A 1238 6.82 -49.60 -16.60
C VAL A 1238 7.52 -50.92 -16.89
N ASN A 1239 8.84 -50.88 -17.11
CA ASN A 1239 9.69 -52.06 -17.13
C ASN A 1239 10.56 -52.09 -15.86
N GLY A 1240 10.44 -53.15 -15.06
CA GLY A 1240 11.18 -53.30 -13.81
C GLY A 1240 12.70 -53.52 -13.93
N ASP A 1241 13.24 -53.70 -15.13
CA ASP A 1241 14.67 -54.00 -15.35
C ASP A 1241 15.63 -52.92 -14.80
N ASN A 1242 15.16 -51.68 -14.66
CA ASN A 1242 15.93 -50.54 -14.15
C ASN A 1242 15.50 -50.11 -12.73
N LEU A 1243 14.77 -50.95 -12.00
CA LEU A 1243 14.41 -50.63 -10.63
C LEU A 1243 15.60 -50.82 -9.68
N THR A 1244 15.72 -49.88 -8.75
CA THR A 1244 16.52 -50.04 -7.54
C THR A 1244 15.62 -50.13 -6.32
N PHE A 1245 16.17 -50.67 -5.24
CA PHE A 1245 15.45 -50.86 -3.99
C PHE A 1245 16.29 -50.37 -2.82
N ASN A 1246 15.66 -49.57 -1.97
CA ASN A 1246 16.19 -49.13 -0.70
C ASN A 1246 15.48 -49.90 0.42
N SER A 1247 16.18 -50.88 0.99
CA SER A 1247 15.65 -51.73 2.07
C SER A 1247 15.45 -50.99 3.40
N ASP A 1248 16.06 -49.82 3.59
CA ASP A 1248 15.93 -49.08 4.86
C ASP A 1248 14.56 -48.41 4.99
N PHE A 1249 13.90 -48.14 3.87
CA PHE A 1249 12.57 -47.52 3.80
C PHE A 1249 11.55 -48.36 3.01
N GLY A 1250 11.94 -49.55 2.54
CA GLY A 1250 11.09 -50.39 1.69
C GLY A 1250 10.67 -49.74 0.37
N THR A 1251 11.46 -48.81 -0.16
CA THR A 1251 11.13 -48.04 -1.37
C THR A 1251 11.81 -48.58 -2.62
N ALA A 1252 11.06 -48.73 -3.70
CA ALA A 1252 11.58 -49.03 -5.04
C ALA A 1252 11.44 -47.80 -5.95
N GLY A 1253 12.45 -47.53 -6.78
CA GLY A 1253 12.47 -46.39 -7.70
C GLY A 1253 13.18 -46.72 -9.02
N LEU A 1254 12.86 -45.99 -10.09
CA LEU A 1254 13.55 -46.11 -11.37
C LEU A 1254 14.87 -45.33 -11.35
N VAL A 1255 15.92 -45.92 -11.93
CA VAL A 1255 17.24 -45.29 -12.13
C VAL A 1255 17.43 -44.82 -13.56
#